data_AF-A0A2E3D6P0-F1
#
_entry.id   AF-A0A2E3D6P0-F1
#
_cell.length_a   1.000
_cell.length_b   1.000
_cell.length_c   1.000
_cell.angle_alpha   90.00
_cell.angle_beta   90.00
_cell.angle_gamma   90.00
#
_symmetry.space_group_name_H-M   'P 1'
#
loop_
_entity.id
_entity.type
_entity.pdbx_description
1 polymer ?
#
loop_
_entity_poly.entity_id
_entity_poly.type
_entity_poly.pdbx_seq_one_letter_code
_entity_poly.pdbx_strand_id
1 'polypeptide(L)'
;NNIANVNTDGYVRQELDIRENKPSRNGTVFLGSGATATGVKRAYDSLIEASMRSSNTDLSGQAPIIDFTNRLIDIMGGEKASLTPALDDFFGSFKALAQDPSSITRRNQVLSESENLASRFNELGNQFAAIDRESKTQLEYKVDQFNSLSEQLLTVNRKLSRQSDITRQPPDLLNARDKILADMSELLRISVKEEANGAVSASIGTTSSSIDFISKGSKKDIGIEYSTGTKPETASLLLDPFGESYNLSGLSGGEIGGTLQFRLNMLQPSWSELNLISRSLAEEVNNAMAGGMDLYGKKGSPVFGAPRSYELDLSMTNSNVGASVDVTQELPQNNNSLQFIFDKANSRWVITDQTSGQKYVSKSASSASINGLRVSFTGAPADGDVIDLKSFASEAMNMKVLYQDSKKIAAAELFGVKNAVTNLSSVRPRVSVFAAEKLTPDNALEKIIRNNLNESAAISISHSTIEPKTILGAGLKDVVLSMKKDRSSELNLQVFTKEGRHLFGTDDLTETNKSTMLTTDNGFRSGITYSDTYLNNASSYMGYDWKMGVVGKSVTEIDSTGTKKVTREAFIQTRGIPKIDGPGVIVPANSLKLNGNAMTELSVANGVSLSATAVVDWLTANINASGLAASMSAKAKNEIIIPANEVDFSGNTLVINGATVNVSSVSNMTDLINQINAQTDSENTVHARLGANQSLVLSNAAFQVETVTVGTLSAYNGSVSISDGTNSISGLTFSGGAPANVDALVTAIKAATNYSSLGFTVSKAANGTDIEYTWKTQGSQSGTATYVVAGATDEAISRGSAEAKTITFSSGSNVFTQVSGENQAGVVVSASRAAGDTSEKEIALTLGKTGSADILNKIGFNTSLYLGGAVQEDLVVFATAPADGSSNSDDVGQLFGEYKSTAVDPLSIRNRTTKFEFLTESQYRIIDTQSGTVLAERSYDGGGEIQYEAIKLTLDQPPVKGDIFSVDGNQAGVGSNENAIRIADLESKDVFGNDQNFFEAYLAILTSAGNLSNKATVAQEALEVVYNQAVQTKDQLAGVNLDEEAANLIRFQQAYQASARVMQTANQLFESLLRV
;
A
#
# COMPACT_ATOMS: atom_id res chain seq x y z
N ASN A 1 -15.45 -71.59 44.71
CA ASN A 1 -15.04 -70.38 43.95
C ASN A 1 -15.74 -70.29 42.62
N ASN A 2 -15.54 -71.21 41.67
CA ASN A 2 -16.14 -71.13 40.33
C ASN A 2 -17.67 -70.93 40.35
N ILE A 3 -18.42 -71.78 41.08
CA ILE A 3 -19.89 -71.66 41.19
C ILE A 3 -20.33 -70.32 41.80
N ALA A 4 -19.63 -69.82 42.83
CA ALA A 4 -20.02 -68.62 43.57
C ALA A 4 -19.73 -67.32 42.80
N ASN A 5 -18.75 -67.34 41.89
CA ASN A 5 -18.28 -66.18 41.15
C ASN A 5 -18.57 -66.25 39.64
N VAL A 6 -19.45 -67.16 39.21
CA VAL A 6 -19.82 -67.32 37.79
C VAL A 6 -20.36 -66.04 37.15
N ASN A 7 -21.05 -65.20 37.94
CA ASN A 7 -21.62 -63.92 37.51
C ASN A 7 -20.75 -62.72 37.91
N THR A 8 -19.54 -62.96 38.45
CA THR A 8 -18.63 -61.89 38.81
C THR A 8 -17.84 -61.48 37.58
N ASP A 9 -18.02 -60.24 37.13
CA ASP A 9 -17.30 -59.71 35.96
C ASP A 9 -15.77 -59.81 36.14
N GLY A 10 -15.07 -60.21 35.08
CA GLY A 10 -13.63 -60.48 35.08
C GLY A 10 -13.19 -61.76 35.81
N TYR A 11 -14.09 -62.59 36.33
CA TYR A 11 -13.72 -63.86 36.95
C TYR A 11 -13.30 -64.91 35.92
N VAL A 12 -12.12 -65.52 36.12
CA VAL A 12 -11.60 -66.62 35.31
C VAL A 12 -11.74 -67.95 36.06
N ARG A 13 -12.23 -69.00 35.36
CA ARG A 13 -12.35 -70.35 35.91
C ARG A 13 -11.02 -70.85 36.49
N GLN A 14 -11.11 -71.48 37.66
CA GLN A 14 -9.97 -71.99 38.40
C GLN A 14 -10.00 -73.52 38.43
N GLU A 15 -8.90 -74.17 38.09
CA GLU A 15 -8.73 -75.62 38.14
C GLU A 15 -7.71 -76.02 39.21
N LEU A 16 -7.96 -77.14 39.91
CA LEU A 16 -7.04 -77.69 40.88
C LEU A 16 -5.94 -78.48 40.15
N ASP A 17 -4.68 -78.04 40.27
CA ASP A 17 -3.53 -78.77 39.74
C ASP A 17 -3.19 -79.92 40.69
N ILE A 18 -3.34 -81.16 40.20
CA ILE A 18 -3.09 -82.38 40.95
C ILE A 18 -1.92 -83.11 40.30
N ARG A 19 -0.84 -83.29 41.05
CA ARG A 19 0.33 -84.05 40.60
C ARG A 19 0.46 -85.36 41.36
N GLU A 20 0.86 -86.41 40.65
CA GLU A 20 1.23 -87.68 41.27
C GLU A 20 2.46 -87.48 42.18
N ASN A 21 2.38 -87.96 43.41
CA ASN A 21 3.53 -87.97 44.30
C ASN A 21 4.59 -88.92 43.76
N LYS A 22 5.87 -88.56 43.90
CA LYS A 22 6.97 -89.45 43.49
C LYS A 22 6.80 -90.81 44.20
N PRO A 23 6.75 -91.94 43.45
CA PRO A 23 6.50 -93.24 44.04
C PRO A 23 7.64 -93.61 44.99
N SER A 24 7.28 -94.12 46.16
CA SER A 24 8.25 -94.61 47.14
C SER A 24 8.71 -95.99 46.73
N ARG A 25 10.03 -96.19 46.60
CA ARG A 25 10.61 -97.48 46.24
C ARG A 25 10.70 -98.34 47.50
N ASN A 26 9.98 -99.47 47.52
CA ASN A 26 9.98 -100.41 48.63
C ASN A 26 10.43 -101.79 48.11
N GLY A 27 11.72 -102.11 48.28
CA GLY A 27 12.33 -103.32 47.70
C GLY A 27 12.45 -103.26 46.17
N THR A 28 11.94 -104.30 45.48
CA THR A 28 11.91 -104.39 43.99
C THR A 28 10.69 -103.72 43.36
N VAL A 29 9.76 -103.18 44.15
CA VAL A 29 8.50 -102.61 43.68
C VAL A 29 8.41 -101.11 44.00
N PHE A 30 7.85 -100.33 43.08
CA PHE A 30 7.51 -98.93 43.31
C PHE A 30 6.07 -98.85 43.79
N LEU A 31 5.86 -98.24 44.96
CA LEU A 31 4.53 -97.96 45.51
C LEU A 31 4.19 -96.49 45.23
N GLY A 32 3.14 -96.24 44.47
CA GLY A 32 2.60 -94.89 44.29
C GLY A 32 2.17 -94.30 45.63
N SER A 33 2.57 -93.06 45.92
CA SER A 33 2.31 -92.38 47.19
C SER A 33 1.10 -91.42 47.13
N GLY A 34 0.17 -91.69 46.21
CA GLY A 34 -1.02 -90.88 45.96
C GLY A 34 -0.74 -89.65 45.09
N ALA A 35 -1.66 -88.67 45.11
CA ALA A 35 -1.50 -87.40 44.41
C ALA A 35 -1.61 -86.24 45.39
N THR A 36 -0.85 -85.16 45.17
CA THR A 36 -0.94 -83.92 45.95
C THR A 36 -1.48 -82.80 45.09
N ALA A 37 -2.32 -81.96 45.71
CA ALA A 37 -2.71 -80.69 45.11
C ALA A 37 -1.52 -79.73 45.21
N THR A 38 -0.94 -79.39 44.07
CA THR A 38 0.22 -78.48 43.98
C THR A 38 -0.18 -77.02 43.96
N GLY A 39 -1.41 -76.71 43.56
CA GLY A 39 -1.96 -75.36 43.55
C GLY A 39 -3.25 -75.24 42.77
N VAL A 40 -3.69 -74.00 42.54
CA VAL A 40 -4.84 -73.66 41.70
C VAL A 40 -4.33 -72.93 40.47
N LYS A 41 -4.71 -73.38 39.28
CA LYS A 41 -4.34 -72.78 37.99
C LYS A 41 -5.57 -72.09 37.38
N ARG A 42 -5.37 -70.94 36.73
CA ARG A 42 -6.42 -70.24 35.96
C ARG A 42 -6.53 -70.84 34.57
N ALA A 43 -7.75 -71.01 34.07
CA ALA A 43 -8.00 -71.35 32.66
C ALA A 43 -7.86 -70.09 31.80
N TYR A 44 -6.61 -69.74 31.49
CA TYR A 44 -6.21 -68.47 30.88
C TYR A 44 -5.27 -68.70 29.71
N ASP A 45 -5.45 -67.94 28.63
CA ASP A 45 -4.56 -67.89 27.48
C ASP A 45 -4.32 -66.42 27.08
N SER A 46 -3.06 -66.02 27.06
CA SER A 46 -2.67 -64.62 26.83
C SER A 46 -2.88 -64.17 25.38
N LEU A 47 -2.86 -65.10 24.40
CA LEU A 47 -3.10 -64.78 22.99
C LEU A 47 -4.58 -64.52 22.73
N ILE A 48 -5.46 -65.34 23.31
CA ILE A 48 -6.91 -65.14 23.21
C ILE A 48 -7.30 -63.80 23.84
N GLU A 49 -6.75 -63.50 25.03
CA GLU A 49 -6.99 -62.24 25.73
C GLU A 49 -6.42 -61.03 24.96
N ALA A 50 -5.27 -61.17 24.31
CA ALA A 50 -4.73 -60.14 23.42
C ALA A 50 -5.64 -59.90 22.20
N SER A 51 -6.17 -60.96 21.58
CA SER A 51 -7.11 -60.86 20.46
C SER A 51 -8.42 -60.19 20.86
N MET A 52 -8.94 -60.52 22.05
CA MET A 52 -10.16 -59.91 22.60
C MET A 52 -9.97 -58.42 22.85
N ARG A 53 -8.87 -58.01 23.49
CA ARG A 53 -8.54 -56.59 23.70
C ARG A 53 -8.38 -55.81 22.39
N SER A 54 -7.70 -56.39 21.40
CA SER A 54 -7.53 -55.74 20.09
C SER A 54 -8.88 -55.53 19.40
N SER A 55 -9.73 -56.56 19.38
CA SER A 55 -11.06 -56.47 18.76
C SER A 55 -11.96 -55.46 19.49
N ASN A 56 -11.86 -55.41 20.82
CA ASN A 56 -12.58 -54.43 21.65
C ASN A 56 -12.15 -52.99 21.34
N THR A 57 -10.84 -52.77 21.19
CA THR A 57 -10.26 -51.48 20.84
C THR A 57 -10.78 -50.98 19.49
N ASP A 58 -10.79 -51.85 18.49
CA ASP A 58 -11.18 -51.48 17.12
C ASP A 58 -12.69 -51.17 17.04
N LEU A 59 -13.52 -51.96 17.73
CA LEU A 59 -14.96 -51.77 17.84
C LEU A 59 -15.32 -50.46 18.57
N SER A 60 -14.73 -50.24 19.75
CA SER A 60 -15.01 -49.08 20.60
C SER A 60 -14.60 -47.76 19.94
N GLY A 61 -13.65 -47.80 19.00
CA GLY A 61 -13.26 -46.64 18.22
C GLY A 61 -14.30 -46.17 17.19
N GLN A 62 -15.28 -47.00 16.80
CA GLN A 62 -16.27 -46.60 15.79
C GLN A 62 -17.38 -45.72 16.36
N ALA A 63 -17.81 -45.95 17.60
CA ALA A 63 -18.96 -45.25 18.19
C ALA A 63 -18.79 -43.71 18.23
N PRO A 64 -17.65 -43.14 18.69
CA PRO A 64 -17.47 -41.69 18.66
C PRO A 64 -17.51 -41.10 17.25
N ILE A 65 -17.01 -41.83 16.24
CA ILE A 65 -17.04 -41.37 14.85
C ILE A 65 -18.48 -41.28 14.36
N ILE A 66 -19.30 -42.30 14.61
CA ILE A 66 -20.70 -42.37 14.19
C ILE A 66 -21.52 -41.27 14.89
N ASP A 67 -21.43 -41.19 16.22
CA ASP A 67 -22.24 -40.28 17.03
C ASP A 67 -22.00 -38.82 16.66
N PHE A 68 -20.73 -38.39 16.61
CA PHE A 68 -20.42 -37.01 16.28
C PHE A 68 -20.63 -36.68 14.79
N THR A 69 -20.40 -37.63 13.88
CA THR A 69 -20.64 -37.40 12.44
C THR A 69 -22.14 -37.29 12.16
N ASN A 70 -22.97 -38.14 12.76
CA ASN A 70 -24.44 -38.05 12.61
C ASN A 70 -24.99 -36.74 13.15
N ARG A 71 -24.48 -36.25 14.28
CA ARG A 71 -24.86 -34.93 14.80
C ARG A 71 -24.51 -33.80 13.83
N LEU A 72 -23.36 -33.88 13.18
CA LEU A 72 -22.97 -32.91 12.15
C LEU A 72 -23.91 -32.99 10.94
N ILE A 73 -24.28 -34.21 10.50
CA ILE A 73 -25.28 -34.43 9.45
C ILE A 73 -26.62 -33.82 9.84
N ASP A 74 -27.12 -34.04 11.06
CA ASP A 74 -28.41 -33.53 11.52
C ASP A 74 -28.44 -31.99 11.57
N ILE A 75 -27.34 -31.38 12.00
CA ILE A 75 -27.16 -29.93 12.06
C ILE A 75 -27.18 -29.29 10.67
N MET A 76 -26.57 -29.93 9.68
CA MET A 76 -26.42 -29.39 8.32
C MET A 76 -27.54 -29.84 7.36
N GLY A 77 -28.14 -30.99 7.60
CA GLY A 77 -29.07 -31.66 6.68
C GLY A 77 -30.54 -31.32 6.89
N GLY A 78 -30.89 -30.51 7.90
CA GLY A 78 -32.29 -30.17 8.17
C GLY A 78 -32.92 -29.37 7.03
N GLU A 79 -34.04 -29.82 6.46
CA GLU A 79 -34.69 -29.20 5.28
C GLU A 79 -35.00 -27.70 5.45
N LYS A 80 -35.31 -27.26 6.67
CA LYS A 80 -35.59 -25.84 6.99
C LYS A 80 -34.45 -25.12 7.71
N ALA A 81 -33.45 -25.88 8.13
CA ALA A 81 -32.31 -25.41 8.90
C ALA A 81 -31.02 -25.78 8.17
N SER A 82 -31.00 -25.83 6.84
CA SER A 82 -29.76 -25.93 6.09
C SER A 82 -29.36 -24.54 5.60
N LEU A 83 -28.18 -24.44 4.99
CA LEU A 83 -27.76 -23.18 4.37
C LEU A 83 -28.48 -22.93 3.03
N THR A 84 -28.95 -23.99 2.37
CA THR A 84 -29.54 -23.95 1.02
C THR A 84 -30.73 -22.98 0.91
N PRO A 85 -31.81 -23.06 1.72
CA PRO A 85 -32.92 -22.11 1.63
C PRO A 85 -32.49 -20.66 1.84
N ALA A 86 -31.56 -20.40 2.76
CA ALA A 86 -31.09 -19.04 3.03
C ALA A 86 -30.32 -18.44 1.84
N LEU A 87 -29.54 -19.27 1.13
CA LEU A 87 -28.87 -18.86 -0.11
C LEU A 87 -29.89 -18.63 -1.24
N ASP A 88 -30.86 -19.53 -1.41
CA ASP A 88 -31.93 -19.41 -2.40
C ASP A 88 -32.75 -18.12 -2.20
N ASP A 89 -33.15 -17.84 -0.96
CA ASP A 89 -33.93 -16.64 -0.60
C ASP A 89 -33.10 -15.36 -0.83
N PHE A 90 -31.82 -15.38 -0.45
CA PHE A 90 -30.91 -14.26 -0.68
C PHE A 90 -30.73 -13.94 -2.17
N PHE A 91 -30.36 -14.92 -3.02
CA PHE A 91 -30.19 -14.68 -4.45
C PHE A 91 -31.53 -14.40 -5.15
N GLY A 92 -32.61 -15.07 -4.70
CA GLY A 92 -33.98 -14.80 -5.12
C GLY A 92 -34.41 -13.35 -4.87
N SER A 93 -34.01 -12.77 -3.73
CA SER A 93 -34.29 -11.36 -3.42
C SER A 93 -33.58 -10.39 -4.38
N PHE A 94 -32.37 -10.71 -4.85
CA PHE A 94 -31.67 -9.93 -5.88
C PHE A 94 -32.30 -10.08 -7.26
N LYS A 95 -32.75 -11.27 -7.65
CA LYS A 95 -33.55 -11.49 -8.88
C LYS A 95 -34.83 -10.66 -8.84
N ALA A 96 -35.48 -10.60 -7.69
CA ALA A 96 -36.66 -9.78 -7.46
C ALA A 96 -36.31 -8.28 -7.55
N LEU A 97 -35.21 -7.84 -6.94
CA LEU A 97 -34.74 -6.45 -7.02
C LEU A 97 -34.37 -6.03 -8.45
N ALA A 98 -33.82 -6.94 -9.26
CA ALA A 98 -33.49 -6.65 -10.65
C ALA A 98 -34.72 -6.32 -11.53
N GLN A 99 -35.92 -6.73 -11.13
CA GLN A 99 -37.16 -6.38 -11.84
C GLN A 99 -37.57 -4.91 -11.62
N ASP A 100 -37.24 -4.34 -10.47
CA ASP A 100 -37.45 -2.94 -10.13
C ASP A 100 -36.37 -2.45 -9.16
N PRO A 101 -35.20 -2.02 -9.67
CA PRO A 101 -34.07 -1.57 -8.88
C PRO A 101 -34.35 -0.30 -8.08
N SER A 102 -35.38 0.47 -8.45
CA SER A 102 -35.76 1.71 -7.78
C SER A 102 -36.60 1.47 -6.52
N SER A 103 -37.21 0.29 -6.38
CA SER A 103 -38.12 -0.04 -5.29
C SER A 103 -37.39 -0.22 -3.95
N ILE A 104 -37.69 0.66 -3.00
CA ILE A 104 -37.20 0.58 -1.61
C ILE A 104 -37.67 -0.71 -0.93
N THR A 105 -38.90 -1.17 -1.20
CA THR A 105 -39.45 -2.41 -0.61
C THR A 105 -38.60 -3.64 -0.95
N ARG A 106 -38.22 -3.79 -2.22
CA ARG A 106 -37.34 -4.89 -2.67
C ARG A 106 -35.92 -4.79 -2.10
N ARG A 107 -35.40 -3.58 -1.91
CA ARG A 107 -34.11 -3.37 -1.24
C ARG A 107 -34.16 -3.72 0.25
N ASN A 108 -35.27 -3.41 0.93
CA ASN A 108 -35.50 -3.86 2.30
C ASN A 108 -35.56 -5.38 2.37
N GLN A 109 -36.20 -6.05 1.39
CA GLN A 109 -36.20 -7.51 1.31
C GLN A 109 -34.78 -8.06 1.16
N VAL A 110 -33.98 -7.53 0.22
CA VAL A 110 -32.57 -7.93 0.08
C VAL A 110 -31.80 -7.77 1.39
N LEU A 111 -31.98 -6.65 2.09
CA LEU A 111 -31.32 -6.41 3.37
C LEU A 111 -31.73 -7.43 4.43
N SER A 112 -33.03 -7.71 4.57
CA SER A 112 -33.54 -8.72 5.51
C SER A 112 -33.05 -10.13 5.17
N GLU A 113 -33.02 -10.53 3.89
CA GLU A 113 -32.47 -11.84 3.53
C GLU A 113 -30.96 -11.93 3.71
N SER A 114 -30.25 -10.80 3.60
CA SER A 114 -28.82 -10.73 3.95
C SER A 114 -28.61 -10.98 5.46
N GLU A 115 -29.46 -10.40 6.31
CA GLU A 115 -29.42 -10.59 7.77
C GLU A 115 -29.77 -12.04 8.17
N ASN A 116 -30.77 -12.62 7.51
CA ASN A 116 -31.18 -14.02 7.70
C ASN A 116 -30.04 -14.98 7.32
N LEU A 117 -29.39 -14.74 6.17
CA LEU A 117 -28.28 -15.55 5.70
C LEU A 117 -27.08 -15.47 6.65
N ALA A 118 -26.69 -14.28 7.08
CA ALA A 118 -25.63 -14.09 8.07
C ALA A 118 -25.94 -14.83 9.38
N SER A 119 -27.19 -14.71 9.87
CA SER A 119 -27.64 -15.42 11.07
C SER A 119 -27.56 -16.94 10.93
N ARG A 120 -27.92 -17.49 9.75
CA ARG A 120 -27.81 -18.93 9.47
C ARG A 120 -26.37 -19.42 9.51
N PHE A 121 -25.43 -18.67 8.93
CA PHE A 121 -24.00 -18.98 9.06
C PHE A 121 -23.53 -18.95 10.51
N ASN A 122 -23.97 -17.95 11.28
CA ASN A 122 -23.59 -17.84 12.69
C ASN A 122 -24.11 -19.02 13.50
N GLU A 123 -25.36 -19.44 13.28
CA GLU A 123 -25.96 -20.60 13.94
C GLU A 123 -25.19 -21.89 13.65
N LEU A 124 -24.90 -22.16 12.37
CA LEU A 124 -24.12 -23.33 11.95
C LEU A 124 -22.71 -23.32 12.56
N GLY A 125 -22.02 -22.17 12.48
CA GLY A 125 -20.71 -21.99 13.10
C GLY A 125 -20.76 -22.29 14.61
N ASN A 126 -21.70 -21.70 15.33
CA ASN A 126 -21.85 -21.93 16.77
C ASN A 126 -22.16 -23.40 17.13
N GLN A 127 -22.92 -24.10 16.30
CA GLN A 127 -23.19 -25.53 16.47
C GLN A 127 -21.93 -26.38 16.26
N PHE A 128 -21.07 -26.03 15.30
CA PHE A 128 -19.75 -26.65 15.12
C PHE A 128 -18.86 -26.43 16.35
N ALA A 129 -18.84 -25.21 16.92
CA ALA A 129 -18.14 -24.93 18.18
C ALA A 129 -18.64 -25.75 19.36
N ALA A 130 -19.96 -26.01 19.43
CA ALA A 130 -20.52 -26.85 20.46
C ALA A 130 -20.03 -28.31 20.34
N ILE A 131 -20.00 -28.85 19.11
CA ILE A 131 -19.45 -30.19 18.85
C ILE A 131 -17.96 -30.25 19.21
N ASP A 132 -17.16 -29.25 18.83
CA ASP A 132 -15.74 -29.21 19.18
C ASP A 132 -15.53 -29.23 20.70
N ARG A 133 -16.21 -28.33 21.42
CA ARG A 133 -16.12 -28.27 22.89
C ARG A 133 -16.51 -29.59 23.54
N GLU A 134 -17.58 -30.23 23.08
CA GLU A 134 -18.02 -31.50 23.64
C GLU A 134 -17.05 -32.63 23.34
N SER A 135 -16.57 -32.74 22.10
CA SER A 135 -15.56 -33.73 21.71
C SER A 135 -14.26 -33.55 22.51
N LYS A 136 -13.88 -32.30 22.81
CA LYS A 136 -12.75 -31.95 23.66
C LYS A 136 -12.95 -32.44 25.10
N THR A 137 -14.08 -32.10 25.71
CA THR A 137 -14.42 -32.54 27.08
C THR A 137 -14.50 -34.06 27.20
N GLN A 138 -15.08 -34.74 26.20
CA GLN A 138 -15.10 -36.21 26.18
C GLN A 138 -13.69 -36.78 26.07
N LEU A 139 -12.85 -36.25 25.18
CA LEU A 139 -11.47 -36.71 25.01
C LEU A 139 -10.65 -36.57 26.30
N GLU A 140 -10.73 -35.41 26.96
CA GLU A 140 -10.07 -35.15 28.25
C GLU A 140 -10.55 -36.12 29.33
N TYR A 141 -11.86 -36.32 29.45
CA TYR A 141 -12.45 -37.25 30.41
C TYR A 141 -11.97 -38.69 30.19
N LYS A 142 -11.91 -39.15 28.94
CA LYS A 142 -11.45 -40.52 28.61
C LYS A 142 -9.95 -40.70 28.87
N VAL A 143 -9.14 -39.66 28.68
CA VAL A 143 -7.72 -39.65 29.05
C VAL A 143 -7.53 -39.75 30.57
N ASP A 144 -8.33 -39.01 31.35
CA ASP A 144 -8.32 -39.11 32.82
C ASP A 144 -8.74 -40.50 33.31
N GLN A 145 -9.75 -41.11 32.67
CA GLN A 145 -10.14 -42.48 32.95
C GLN A 145 -9.01 -43.47 32.68
N PHE A 146 -8.29 -43.35 31.56
CA PHE A 146 -7.15 -44.20 31.23
C PHE A 146 -6.00 -44.06 32.23
N ASN A 147 -5.69 -42.83 32.66
CA ASN A 147 -4.66 -42.56 33.68
C ASN A 147 -5.04 -43.17 35.04
N SER A 148 -6.33 -43.12 35.41
CA SER A 148 -6.85 -43.76 36.62
C SER A 148 -6.73 -45.29 36.55
N LEU A 149 -7.11 -45.92 35.42
CA LEU A 149 -6.94 -47.35 35.21
C LEU A 149 -5.45 -47.76 35.23
N SER A 150 -4.57 -46.94 34.67
CA SER A 150 -3.13 -47.15 34.70
C SER A 150 -2.56 -47.13 36.13
N GLU A 151 -3.07 -46.27 37.01
CA GLU A 151 -2.72 -46.24 38.44
C GLU A 151 -3.21 -47.49 39.18
N GLN A 152 -4.43 -47.95 38.87
CA GLN A 152 -4.97 -49.20 39.42
C GLN A 152 -4.13 -50.40 38.98
N LEU A 153 -3.74 -50.47 37.70
CA LEU A 153 -2.87 -51.51 37.16
C LEU A 153 -1.50 -51.50 37.84
N LEU A 154 -0.91 -50.31 38.06
CA LEU A 154 0.35 -50.18 38.79
C LEU A 154 0.23 -50.73 40.22
N THR A 155 -0.86 -50.39 40.91
CA THR A 155 -1.13 -50.90 42.27
C THR A 155 -1.25 -52.41 42.28
N VAL A 156 -1.93 -53.00 41.30
CA VAL A 156 -2.03 -54.46 41.15
C VAL A 156 -0.66 -55.08 40.85
N ASN A 157 0.12 -54.52 39.92
CA ASN A 157 1.48 -54.96 39.61
C ASN A 157 2.42 -54.91 40.82
N ARG A 158 2.33 -53.88 41.68
CA ARG A 158 3.09 -53.79 42.94
C ARG A 158 2.69 -54.89 43.91
N LYS A 159 1.40 -55.25 44.00
CA LYS A 159 0.94 -56.36 44.84
C LYS A 159 1.43 -57.70 44.31
N LEU A 160 1.34 -57.93 43.00
CA LEU A 160 1.84 -59.14 42.32
C LEU A 160 3.36 -59.27 42.46
N SER A 161 4.10 -58.16 42.44
CA SER A 161 5.57 -58.18 42.56
C SER A 161 6.09 -58.65 43.93
N ARG A 162 5.23 -58.77 44.95
CA ARG A 162 5.59 -59.30 46.28
C ARG A 162 5.85 -60.81 46.28
N GLN A 163 5.39 -61.52 45.25
CA GLN A 163 5.59 -62.94 45.06
C GLN A 163 6.31 -63.17 43.73
N SER A 164 7.29 -64.06 43.70
CA SER A 164 8.13 -64.30 42.51
C SER A 164 7.58 -65.38 41.57
N ASP A 165 6.66 -66.22 42.06
CA ASP A 165 6.11 -67.36 41.35
C ASP A 165 4.61 -67.16 41.08
N ILE A 166 4.22 -67.23 39.81
CA ILE A 166 2.82 -67.11 39.36
C ILE A 166 1.88 -68.12 40.04
N THR A 167 2.37 -69.32 40.36
CA THR A 167 1.55 -70.38 40.99
C THR A 167 1.16 -70.07 42.44
N ARG A 168 1.87 -69.12 43.06
CA ARG A 168 1.64 -68.68 44.44
C ARG A 168 0.94 -67.31 44.50
N GLN A 169 0.52 -66.78 43.35
CA GLN A 169 -0.22 -65.52 43.29
C GLN A 169 -1.70 -65.72 43.67
N PRO A 170 -2.31 -64.74 44.36
CA PRO A 170 -3.76 -64.72 44.55
C PRO A 170 -4.49 -64.58 43.19
N PRO A 171 -5.41 -65.50 42.84
CA PRO A 171 -6.13 -65.44 41.57
C PRO A 171 -6.94 -64.15 41.38
N ASP A 172 -7.46 -63.57 42.46
CA ASP A 172 -8.26 -62.33 42.41
C ASP A 172 -7.43 -61.13 41.93
N LEU A 173 -6.13 -61.07 42.25
CA LEU A 173 -5.25 -60.01 41.75
C LEU A 173 -5.00 -60.14 40.25
N LEU A 174 -4.90 -61.37 39.75
CA LEU A 174 -4.74 -61.63 38.31
C LEU A 174 -6.05 -61.33 37.55
N ASN A 175 -7.21 -61.67 38.12
CA ASN A 175 -8.52 -61.30 37.57
C ASN A 175 -8.70 -59.78 37.54
N ALA A 176 -8.36 -59.07 38.61
CA ALA A 176 -8.43 -57.61 38.66
C ALA A 176 -7.51 -56.96 37.62
N ARG A 177 -6.28 -57.47 37.46
CA ARG A 177 -5.35 -57.03 36.40
C ARG A 177 -5.99 -57.17 35.01
N ASP A 178 -6.54 -58.34 34.71
CA ASP A 178 -7.07 -58.65 33.38
C ASP A 178 -8.33 -57.83 33.07
N LYS A 179 -9.19 -57.60 34.07
CA LYS A 179 -10.32 -56.68 33.94
C LYS A 179 -9.86 -55.26 33.66
N ILE A 180 -8.89 -54.73 34.42
CA ILE A 180 -8.34 -53.39 34.17
C ILE A 180 -7.79 -53.30 32.74
N LEU A 181 -7.05 -54.31 32.27
CA LEU A 181 -6.54 -54.33 30.90
C LEU A 181 -7.65 -54.39 29.83
N ALA A 182 -8.76 -55.08 30.12
CA ALA A 182 -9.93 -55.09 29.23
C ALA A 182 -10.61 -53.71 29.18
N ASP A 183 -10.89 -53.10 30.34
CA ASP A 183 -11.48 -51.76 30.45
C ASP A 183 -10.56 -50.69 29.78
N MET A 184 -9.23 -50.82 29.91
CA MET A 184 -8.27 -49.94 29.22
C MET A 184 -8.31 -50.10 27.70
N SER A 185 -8.58 -51.30 27.19
CA SER A 185 -8.64 -51.57 25.75
C SER A 185 -9.86 -50.94 25.06
N GLU A 186 -10.92 -50.61 25.80
CA GLU A 186 -12.05 -49.83 25.29
C GLU A 186 -11.63 -48.37 24.99
N LEU A 187 -10.79 -47.80 25.85
CA LEU A 187 -10.34 -46.41 25.75
C LEU A 187 -9.22 -46.22 24.72
N LEU A 188 -8.21 -47.09 24.75
CA LEU A 188 -6.98 -46.95 23.95
C LEU A 188 -6.37 -48.30 23.59
N ARG A 189 -5.70 -48.34 22.44
CA ARG A 189 -4.99 -49.54 21.97
C ARG A 189 -3.76 -49.84 22.83
N ILE A 190 -3.83 -50.94 23.58
CA ILE A 190 -2.74 -51.41 24.43
C ILE A 190 -2.19 -52.77 24.00
N SER A 191 -0.87 -52.92 24.13
CA SER A 191 -0.14 -54.18 24.03
C SER A 191 0.42 -54.55 25.40
N VAL A 192 0.38 -55.84 25.75
CA VAL A 192 0.70 -56.32 27.10
C VAL A 192 1.71 -57.46 27.02
N LYS A 193 2.74 -57.42 27.86
CA LYS A 193 3.72 -58.49 28.03
C LYS A 193 3.76 -58.93 29.49
N GLU A 194 3.54 -60.21 29.71
CA GLU A 194 3.51 -60.83 31.04
C GLU A 194 4.92 -61.22 31.52
N GLU A 195 5.18 -61.00 32.80
CA GLU A 195 6.41 -61.41 33.49
C GLU A 195 6.20 -62.76 34.22
N ALA A 196 7.30 -63.42 34.60
CA ALA A 196 7.28 -64.75 35.25
C ALA A 196 6.48 -64.80 36.56
N ASN A 197 6.31 -63.66 37.24
CA ASN A 197 5.54 -63.53 38.47
C ASN A 197 4.06 -63.16 38.23
N GLY A 198 3.62 -62.97 36.99
CA GLY A 198 2.27 -62.53 36.64
C GLY A 198 2.04 -61.02 36.65
N ALA A 199 3.04 -60.18 36.99
CA ALA A 199 2.97 -58.75 36.71
C ALA A 199 3.05 -58.50 35.19
N VAL A 200 2.60 -57.33 34.73
CA VAL A 200 2.62 -56.98 33.30
C VAL A 200 3.39 -55.71 33.02
N SER A 201 4.10 -55.69 31.90
CA SER A 201 4.49 -54.46 31.21
C SER A 201 3.43 -54.16 30.15
N ALA A 202 3.05 -52.89 30.02
CA ALA A 202 2.02 -52.45 29.10
C ALA A 202 2.50 -51.26 28.28
N SER A 203 2.20 -51.31 26.99
CA SER A 203 2.59 -50.32 26.00
C SER A 203 1.39 -49.88 25.17
N ILE A 204 1.42 -48.65 24.65
CA ILE A 204 0.39 -48.10 23.77
C ILE A 204 0.82 -48.36 22.33
N GLY A 205 -0.07 -48.92 21.51
CA GLY A 205 0.21 -49.22 20.10
C GLY A 205 0.19 -50.73 19.76
N THR A 206 0.75 -51.09 18.60
CA THR A 206 0.84 -52.50 18.14
C THR A 206 2.08 -53.14 18.72
N THR A 207 2.14 -54.47 18.74
CA THR A 207 3.37 -55.21 19.05
C THR A 207 4.57 -54.84 18.16
N SER A 208 4.35 -54.29 16.97
CA SER A 208 5.39 -53.81 16.04
C SER A 208 5.78 -52.34 16.23
N SER A 209 4.93 -51.54 16.88
CA SER A 209 5.13 -50.11 17.12
C SER A 209 4.37 -49.73 18.38
N SER A 210 5.06 -49.79 19.52
CA SER A 210 4.48 -49.46 20.83
C SER A 210 5.42 -48.68 21.71
N ILE A 211 4.85 -47.89 22.63
CA ILE A 211 5.59 -47.12 23.62
C ILE A 211 5.12 -47.53 25.03
N ASP A 212 6.05 -47.94 25.88
CA ASP A 212 5.77 -48.43 27.23
C ASP A 212 5.25 -47.30 28.14
N PHE A 213 4.08 -47.48 28.73
CA PHE A 213 3.53 -46.58 29.76
C PHE A 213 3.54 -47.21 31.16
N ILE A 214 3.61 -48.54 31.26
CA ILE A 214 3.85 -49.29 32.50
C ILE A 214 5.09 -50.16 32.33
N SER A 215 6.14 -49.87 33.11
CA SER A 215 7.37 -50.67 33.13
C SER A 215 7.98 -50.72 34.52
N LYS A 216 8.38 -51.92 34.97
CA LYS A 216 9.14 -52.19 36.21
C LYS A 216 8.69 -51.40 37.45
N GLY A 217 7.38 -51.33 37.71
CA GLY A 217 6.82 -50.66 38.90
C GLY A 217 6.73 -49.13 38.81
N SER A 218 6.86 -48.57 37.61
CA SER A 218 6.63 -47.17 37.28
C SER A 218 5.50 -47.03 36.24
N LYS A 219 4.81 -45.89 36.27
CA LYS A 219 3.74 -45.49 35.35
C LYS A 219 4.10 -44.15 34.72
N LYS A 220 3.79 -43.99 33.45
CA LYS A 220 3.75 -42.71 32.73
C LYS A 220 2.30 -42.38 32.39
N ASP A 221 1.87 -41.17 32.71
CA ASP A 221 0.54 -40.67 32.36
C ASP A 221 0.51 -40.24 30.89
N ILE A 222 -0.67 -40.31 30.29
CA ILE A 222 -0.95 -39.68 29.00
C ILE A 222 -1.60 -38.32 29.22
N GLY A 223 -1.43 -37.42 28.25
CA GLY A 223 -2.06 -36.12 28.22
C GLY A 223 -2.38 -35.70 26.80
N ILE A 224 -3.19 -34.65 26.66
CA ILE A 224 -3.53 -34.07 25.37
C ILE A 224 -2.90 -32.69 25.30
N GLU A 225 -2.16 -32.45 24.24
CA GLU A 225 -1.70 -31.12 23.87
C GLU A 225 -2.57 -30.59 22.75
N TYR A 226 -3.09 -29.38 22.94
CA TYR A 226 -3.87 -28.66 21.93
C TYR A 226 -2.98 -27.62 21.28
N SER A 227 -2.81 -27.73 19.96
CA SER A 227 -2.06 -26.73 19.20
C SER A 227 -2.93 -25.48 18.95
N THR A 228 -2.49 -24.33 19.45
CA THR A 228 -3.19 -23.04 19.29
C THR A 228 -3.00 -22.47 17.87
N GLY A 229 -4.06 -21.87 17.31
CA GLY A 229 -4.05 -21.27 15.97
C GLY A 229 -4.86 -22.01 14.90
N THR A 230 -5.49 -23.14 15.23
CA THR A 230 -6.49 -23.82 14.39
C THR A 230 -7.76 -24.05 15.20
N LYS A 231 -8.93 -24.00 14.56
CA LYS A 231 -10.21 -24.40 15.17
C LYS A 231 -10.88 -25.43 14.25
N PRO A 232 -11.29 -26.61 14.75
CA PRO A 232 -10.96 -27.20 16.06
C PRO A 232 -9.46 -27.18 16.37
N GLU A 233 -9.11 -27.04 17.65
CA GLU A 233 -7.71 -27.16 18.06
C GLU A 233 -7.20 -28.57 17.75
N THR A 234 -6.12 -28.65 16.97
CA THR A 234 -5.45 -29.93 16.69
C THR A 234 -5.01 -30.54 18.01
N ALA A 235 -5.56 -31.72 18.35
CA ALA A 235 -5.17 -32.45 19.55
C ALA A 235 -4.10 -33.48 19.21
N SER A 236 -3.00 -33.44 19.95
CA SER A 236 -1.96 -34.47 19.94
C SER A 236 -1.99 -35.23 21.25
N LEU A 237 -2.10 -36.55 21.17
CA LEU A 237 -1.98 -37.40 22.35
C LEU A 237 -0.50 -37.60 22.67
N LEU A 238 -0.12 -37.35 23.92
CA LEU A 238 1.27 -37.43 24.40
C LEU A 238 1.36 -38.44 25.54
N LEU A 239 2.48 -39.16 25.61
CA LEU A 239 2.90 -39.89 26.80
C LEU A 239 3.91 -39.05 27.58
N ASP A 240 3.79 -39.06 28.91
CA ASP A 240 4.69 -38.37 29.84
C ASP A 240 4.79 -36.85 29.56
N PRO A 241 3.64 -36.13 29.52
CA PRO A 241 3.59 -34.72 29.13
C PRO A 241 4.38 -33.79 30.09
N PHE A 242 4.66 -34.24 31.30
CA PHE A 242 5.43 -33.48 32.31
C PHE A 242 6.91 -33.90 32.39
N GLY A 243 7.32 -34.90 31.61
CA GLY A 243 8.66 -35.47 31.57
C GLY A 243 9.21 -35.48 30.14
N GLU A 244 9.67 -36.64 29.69
CA GLU A 244 10.12 -36.83 28.29
C GLU A 244 8.90 -37.17 27.43
N SER A 245 8.35 -36.14 26.77
CA SER A 245 7.11 -36.28 25.99
C SER A 245 7.30 -37.11 24.72
N TYR A 246 6.42 -38.10 24.50
CA TYR A 246 6.36 -38.89 23.27
C TYR A 246 5.01 -38.73 22.59
N ASN A 247 5.01 -38.44 21.29
CA ASN A 247 3.77 -38.32 20.51
C ASN A 247 3.18 -39.71 20.22
N LEU A 248 1.92 -39.91 20.60
CA LEU A 248 1.15 -41.14 20.42
C LEU A 248 0.16 -41.05 19.22
N SER A 249 0.17 -39.94 18.49
CA SER A 249 -0.71 -39.73 17.33
C SER A 249 -0.45 -40.77 16.25
N GLY A 250 -1.51 -41.46 15.80
CA GLY A 250 -1.42 -42.58 14.85
C GLY A 250 -1.23 -43.95 15.51
N LEU A 251 -0.91 -44.02 16.81
CA LEU A 251 -0.91 -45.27 17.58
C LEU A 251 -2.23 -45.50 18.33
N SER A 252 -3.11 -44.51 18.36
CA SER A 252 -4.39 -44.51 19.06
C SER A 252 -5.46 -45.37 18.38
N GLY A 253 -6.10 -46.25 19.16
CA GLY A 253 -7.38 -46.92 18.85
C GLY A 253 -8.35 -46.69 20.02
N GLY A 254 -9.48 -47.40 20.07
CA GLY A 254 -10.48 -47.21 21.14
C GLY A 254 -11.20 -45.87 21.04
N GLU A 255 -12.00 -45.53 22.05
CA GLU A 255 -12.81 -44.30 22.05
C GLU A 255 -11.98 -43.01 21.91
N ILE A 256 -10.78 -42.96 22.51
CA ILE A 256 -9.86 -41.81 22.40
C ILE A 256 -9.41 -41.67 20.94
N GLY A 257 -9.01 -42.79 20.31
CA GLY A 257 -8.62 -42.82 18.90
C GLY A 257 -9.77 -42.41 17.98
N GLY A 258 -10.97 -42.93 18.19
CA GLY A 258 -12.17 -42.59 17.41
C GLY A 258 -12.51 -41.10 17.47
N THR A 259 -12.47 -40.52 18.67
CA THR A 259 -12.73 -39.08 18.88
C THR A 259 -11.67 -38.22 18.19
N LEU A 260 -10.38 -38.58 18.27
CA LEU A 260 -9.31 -37.90 17.54
C LEU A 260 -9.50 -37.97 16.02
N GLN A 261 -9.86 -39.16 15.50
CA GLN A 261 -10.11 -39.36 14.06
C GLN A 261 -11.30 -38.52 13.57
N PHE A 262 -12.39 -38.45 14.33
CA PHE A 262 -13.51 -37.55 14.01
C PHE A 262 -13.06 -36.08 13.95
N ARG A 263 -12.36 -35.60 14.98
CA ARG A 263 -11.92 -34.19 15.04
C ARG A 263 -11.02 -33.84 13.85
N LEU A 264 -10.07 -34.71 13.52
CA LEU A 264 -9.08 -34.48 12.46
C LEU A 264 -9.63 -34.68 11.04
N ASN A 265 -10.38 -35.75 10.80
CA ASN A 265 -10.78 -36.11 9.43
C ASN A 265 -12.15 -35.60 9.04
N MET A 266 -12.96 -35.15 10.00
CA MET A 266 -14.34 -34.74 9.75
C MET A 266 -14.62 -33.32 10.21
N LEU A 267 -14.49 -33.05 11.52
CA LEU A 267 -14.86 -31.75 12.08
C LEU A 267 -13.98 -30.63 11.53
N GLN A 268 -12.66 -30.81 11.53
CA GLN A 268 -11.71 -29.79 11.07
C GLN A 268 -11.87 -29.44 9.58
N PRO A 269 -11.90 -30.40 8.63
CA PRO A 269 -12.16 -30.09 7.22
C PRO A 269 -13.52 -29.42 7.02
N SER A 270 -14.58 -29.93 7.67
CA SER A 270 -15.94 -29.39 7.51
C SER A 270 -16.06 -27.96 8.04
N TRP A 271 -15.41 -27.64 9.15
CA TRP A 271 -15.38 -26.30 9.71
C TRP A 271 -14.62 -25.34 8.78
N SER A 272 -13.45 -25.78 8.29
CA SER A 272 -12.67 -25.00 7.33
C SER A 272 -13.47 -24.69 6.07
N GLU A 273 -14.19 -25.67 5.53
CA GLU A 273 -15.03 -25.52 4.34
C GLU A 273 -16.20 -24.57 4.59
N LEU A 274 -16.89 -24.67 5.73
CA LEU A 274 -17.98 -23.75 6.08
C LEU A 274 -17.50 -22.29 6.19
N ASN A 275 -16.33 -22.06 6.78
CA ASN A 275 -15.72 -20.72 6.84
C ASN A 275 -15.28 -20.23 5.46
N LEU A 276 -14.75 -21.12 4.63
CA LEU A 276 -14.37 -20.80 3.25
C LEU A 276 -15.61 -20.36 2.45
N ILE A 277 -16.72 -21.09 2.55
CA ILE A 277 -17.99 -20.74 1.91
C ILE A 277 -18.46 -19.35 2.36
N SER A 278 -18.48 -19.09 3.66
CA SER A 278 -18.90 -17.79 4.23
C SER A 278 -18.01 -16.64 3.75
N ARG A 279 -16.69 -16.81 3.77
CA ARG A 279 -15.73 -15.80 3.31
C ARG A 279 -15.87 -15.54 1.81
N SER A 280 -15.86 -16.59 0.98
CA SER A 280 -15.97 -16.46 -0.47
C SER A 280 -17.29 -15.80 -0.87
N LEU A 281 -18.40 -16.12 -0.19
CA LEU A 281 -19.68 -15.46 -0.42
C LEU A 281 -19.60 -13.96 -0.09
N ALA A 282 -19.07 -13.61 1.08
CA ALA A 282 -18.91 -12.21 1.47
C ALA A 282 -18.02 -11.45 0.47
N GLU A 283 -16.91 -12.04 0.04
CA GLU A 283 -15.98 -11.44 -0.94
C GLU A 283 -16.64 -11.25 -2.32
N GLU A 284 -17.23 -12.29 -2.90
CA GLU A 284 -17.86 -12.22 -4.22
C GLU A 284 -19.02 -11.23 -4.25
N VAL A 285 -19.90 -11.25 -3.24
CA VAL A 285 -21.01 -10.30 -3.14
C VAL A 285 -20.48 -8.89 -2.93
N ASN A 286 -19.51 -8.68 -2.05
CA ASN A 286 -18.94 -7.34 -1.82
C ASN A 286 -18.23 -6.79 -3.06
N ASN A 287 -17.52 -7.64 -3.80
CA ASN A 287 -16.87 -7.29 -5.05
C ASN A 287 -17.90 -6.89 -6.12
N ALA A 288 -18.98 -7.65 -6.26
CA ALA A 288 -20.09 -7.30 -7.14
C ALA A 288 -20.76 -5.99 -6.70
N MET A 289 -21.00 -5.79 -5.41
CA MET A 289 -21.54 -4.54 -4.86
C MET A 289 -20.65 -3.34 -5.15
N ALA A 290 -19.33 -3.49 -5.05
CA ALA A 290 -18.36 -2.45 -5.37
C ALA A 290 -18.39 -2.03 -6.86
N GLY A 291 -18.84 -2.93 -7.76
CA GLY A 291 -19.06 -2.63 -9.17
C GLY A 291 -20.37 -1.87 -9.46
N GLY A 292 -21.26 -1.77 -8.47
CA GLY A 292 -22.56 -1.13 -8.62
C GLY A 292 -22.67 0.28 -8.07
N MET A 293 -23.85 0.86 -8.25
CA MET A 293 -24.28 2.16 -7.75
C MET A 293 -25.49 2.03 -6.84
N ASP A 294 -25.43 2.73 -5.70
CA ASP A 294 -26.52 2.80 -4.72
C ASP A 294 -27.58 3.85 -5.10
N LEU A 295 -28.66 3.95 -4.33
CA LEU A 295 -29.75 4.92 -4.60
C LEU A 295 -29.33 6.39 -4.35
N TYR A 296 -28.18 6.62 -3.74
CA TYR A 296 -27.58 7.95 -3.55
C TYR A 296 -26.65 8.33 -4.71
N GLY A 297 -26.51 7.47 -5.73
CA GLY A 297 -25.61 7.68 -6.86
C GLY A 297 -24.14 7.40 -6.53
N LYS A 298 -23.85 6.82 -5.36
CA LYS A 298 -22.49 6.50 -4.91
C LYS A 298 -22.11 5.08 -5.27
N LYS A 299 -20.81 4.81 -5.31
CA LYS A 299 -20.27 3.44 -5.46
C LYS A 299 -20.77 2.57 -4.31
N GLY A 300 -21.16 1.34 -4.64
CA GLY A 300 -21.63 0.37 -3.65
C GLY A 300 -20.59 0.09 -2.57
N SER A 301 -21.09 -0.05 -1.34
CA SER A 301 -20.28 -0.41 -0.17
C SER A 301 -20.42 -1.90 0.14
N PRO A 302 -19.43 -2.52 0.81
CA PRO A 302 -19.51 -3.91 1.26
C PRO A 302 -20.76 -4.17 2.10
N VAL A 303 -21.56 -5.17 1.72
CA VAL A 303 -22.79 -5.57 2.42
C VAL A 303 -22.48 -6.54 3.57
N PHE A 304 -21.56 -7.48 3.37
CA PHE A 304 -21.17 -8.48 4.36
C PHE A 304 -19.80 -8.16 4.97
N GLY A 305 -19.66 -8.42 6.26
CA GLY A 305 -18.37 -8.58 6.93
C GLY A 305 -18.29 -9.99 7.48
N ALA A 306 -17.19 -10.68 7.22
CA ALA A 306 -16.93 -12.02 7.73
C ALA A 306 -15.57 -12.01 8.48
N PRO A 307 -15.49 -11.34 9.65
CA PRO A 307 -14.24 -11.14 10.35
C PRO A 307 -13.76 -12.45 10.97
N ARG A 308 -12.44 -12.62 10.98
CA ARG A 308 -11.79 -13.69 11.74
C ARG A 308 -11.72 -13.32 13.20
N SER A 309 -11.58 -14.32 14.05
CA SER A 309 -11.39 -14.18 15.49
C SER A 309 -9.91 -14.28 15.80
N TYR A 310 -9.54 -13.72 16.94
CA TYR A 310 -8.16 -13.65 17.39
C TYR A 310 -8.00 -14.34 18.73
N GLU A 311 -6.90 -15.05 18.88
CA GLU A 311 -6.50 -15.73 20.10
C GLU A 311 -5.17 -15.12 20.57
N LEU A 312 -5.14 -14.72 21.83
CA LEU A 312 -3.96 -14.20 22.51
C LEU A 312 -3.40 -15.28 23.42
N ASP A 313 -2.18 -15.70 23.16
CA ASP A 313 -1.43 -16.61 24.02
C ASP A 313 -0.63 -15.81 25.04
N LEU A 314 -1.03 -15.91 26.31
CA LEU A 314 -0.40 -15.26 27.45
C LEU A 314 0.47 -16.23 28.27
N SER A 315 0.63 -17.48 27.83
CA SER A 315 1.34 -18.52 28.59
C SER A 315 2.83 -18.20 28.84
N MET A 316 3.42 -17.36 27.99
CA MET A 316 4.81 -16.91 28.08
C MET A 316 4.99 -15.57 28.80
N THR A 317 3.98 -15.10 29.53
CA THR A 317 4.07 -13.90 30.37
C THR A 317 4.59 -14.24 31.77
N ASN A 318 5.57 -13.50 32.27
CA ASN A 318 6.10 -13.64 33.63
C ASN A 318 5.33 -12.78 34.65
N SER A 319 4.33 -12.02 34.19
CA SER A 319 3.51 -11.13 35.02
C SER A 319 2.03 -11.23 34.67
N ASN A 320 1.16 -10.68 35.52
CA ASN A 320 -0.29 -10.74 35.33
C ASN A 320 -0.76 -9.66 34.33
N VAL A 321 -0.46 -9.88 33.05
CA VAL A 321 -0.88 -9.03 31.94
C VAL A 321 -2.14 -9.59 31.31
N GLY A 322 -3.17 -8.75 31.16
CA GLY A 322 -4.31 -9.05 30.31
C GLY A 322 -4.16 -8.38 28.96
N ALA A 323 -4.60 -9.03 27.88
CA ALA A 323 -4.63 -8.43 26.55
C ALA A 323 -6.00 -8.65 25.88
N SER A 324 -6.37 -7.74 24.99
CA SER A 324 -7.58 -7.82 24.16
C SER A 324 -7.29 -7.24 22.77
N VAL A 325 -7.99 -7.74 21.76
CA VAL A 325 -7.82 -7.30 20.38
C VAL A 325 -9.14 -6.79 19.82
N ASP A 326 -9.09 -5.59 19.24
CA ASP A 326 -10.16 -4.99 18.45
C ASP A 326 -9.70 -4.84 17.00
N VAL A 327 -10.58 -5.19 16.05
CA VAL A 327 -10.33 -4.92 14.63
C VAL A 327 -10.82 -3.52 14.29
N THR A 328 -9.89 -2.63 13.96
CA THR A 328 -10.20 -1.25 13.54
C THR A 328 -10.34 -1.12 12.02
N GLN A 329 -9.67 -1.98 11.26
CA GLN A 329 -9.76 -2.08 9.82
C GLN A 329 -9.42 -3.51 9.39
N GLU A 330 -10.28 -4.11 8.57
CA GLU A 330 -10.03 -5.42 7.94
C GLU A 330 -9.00 -5.25 6.82
N LEU A 331 -7.85 -5.89 6.97
CA LEU A 331 -6.70 -5.88 6.08
C LEU A 331 -6.15 -7.31 5.97
N PRO A 332 -5.61 -7.74 4.80
CA PRO A 332 -5.04 -9.08 4.65
C PRO A 332 -3.95 -9.39 5.69
N GLN A 333 -3.20 -8.38 6.12
CA GLN A 333 -2.14 -8.48 7.12
C GLN A 333 -2.66 -8.73 8.55
N ASN A 334 -3.97 -8.63 8.80
CA ASN A 334 -4.56 -9.06 10.08
C ASN A 334 -4.42 -10.56 10.31
N ASN A 335 -4.24 -11.34 9.24
CA ASN A 335 -4.15 -12.78 9.33
C ASN A 335 -2.78 -13.27 9.84
N ASN A 336 -1.77 -12.41 9.83
CA ASN A 336 -0.40 -12.77 10.19
C ASN A 336 -0.29 -13.06 11.69
N SER A 337 0.55 -14.04 12.06
CA SER A 337 0.88 -14.29 13.46
C SER A 337 1.81 -13.19 13.96
N LEU A 338 1.44 -12.54 15.07
CA LEU A 338 2.21 -11.43 15.65
C LEU A 338 2.74 -11.81 17.02
N GLN A 339 4.03 -11.61 17.25
CA GLN A 339 4.66 -11.79 18.56
C GLN A 339 4.96 -10.43 19.18
N PHE A 340 4.53 -10.23 20.42
CA PHE A 340 4.74 -9.03 21.20
C PHE A 340 5.73 -9.33 22.33
N ILE A 341 6.81 -8.57 22.43
CA ILE A 341 7.79 -8.67 23.53
C ILE A 341 7.84 -7.33 24.25
N PHE A 342 7.64 -7.33 25.57
CA PHE A 342 7.68 -6.09 26.35
C PHE A 342 9.12 -5.65 26.63
N ASP A 343 9.42 -4.40 26.27
CA ASP A 343 10.69 -3.70 26.52
C ASP A 343 10.46 -2.66 27.62
N LYS A 344 10.86 -2.99 28.85
CA LYS A 344 10.64 -2.17 30.04
C LYS A 344 11.44 -0.89 30.02
N ALA A 345 12.66 -0.90 29.47
CA ALA A 345 13.53 0.28 29.42
C ALA A 345 12.90 1.43 28.64
N ASN A 346 12.11 1.10 27.61
CA ASN A 346 11.42 2.07 26.76
C ASN A 346 9.90 2.11 26.96
N SER A 347 9.36 1.30 27.89
CA SER A 347 7.91 1.21 28.20
C SER A 347 7.05 0.97 26.95
N ARG A 348 7.45 0.02 26.11
CA ARG A 348 6.82 -0.27 24.81
C ARG A 348 6.84 -1.77 24.50
N TRP A 349 6.02 -2.18 23.53
CA TRP A 349 6.02 -3.51 22.96
C TRP A 349 6.79 -3.52 21.64
N VAL A 350 7.71 -4.46 21.49
CA VAL A 350 8.34 -4.81 20.21
C VAL A 350 7.51 -5.91 19.57
N ILE A 351 7.00 -5.65 18.38
CA ILE A 351 6.05 -6.51 17.69
C ILE A 351 6.75 -7.10 16.48
N THR A 352 6.79 -8.41 16.35
CA THR A 352 7.35 -9.09 15.19
C THR A 352 6.22 -9.79 14.44
N ASP A 353 6.01 -9.40 13.19
CA ASP A 353 5.18 -10.17 12.27
C ASP A 353 5.96 -11.43 11.87
N GLN A 354 5.51 -12.59 12.34
CA GLN A 354 6.19 -13.86 12.14
C GLN A 354 6.06 -14.36 10.69
N THR A 355 5.11 -13.83 9.92
CA THR A 355 4.92 -14.19 8.51
C THR A 355 5.84 -13.39 7.60
N SER A 356 5.91 -12.07 7.79
CA SER A 356 6.74 -11.19 6.94
C SER A 356 8.15 -10.95 7.48
N GLY A 357 8.40 -11.26 8.76
CA GLY A 357 9.63 -10.92 9.47
C GLY A 357 9.76 -9.42 9.84
N GLN A 358 8.76 -8.60 9.51
CA GLN A 358 8.75 -7.17 9.79
C GLN A 358 8.60 -6.90 11.29
N LYS A 359 9.26 -5.86 11.78
CA LYS A 359 9.22 -5.44 13.18
C LYS A 359 8.58 -4.07 13.33
N TYR A 360 7.73 -3.95 14.35
CA TYR A 360 7.04 -2.73 14.72
C TYR A 360 7.26 -2.43 16.20
N VAL A 361 6.99 -1.20 16.61
CA VAL A 361 7.07 -0.78 18.01
C VAL A 361 5.81 -0.04 18.41
N SER A 362 5.26 -0.36 19.58
CA SER A 362 4.12 0.36 20.12
C SER A 362 4.54 1.75 20.62
N LYS A 363 3.59 2.68 20.64
CA LYS A 363 3.78 4.02 21.22
C LYS A 363 3.65 4.04 22.75
N SER A 364 3.14 2.96 23.34
CA SER A 364 2.83 2.87 24.77
C SER A 364 2.83 1.42 25.27
N ALA A 365 2.95 1.23 26.58
CA ALA A 365 2.80 -0.07 27.24
C ALA A 365 1.34 -0.57 27.27
N SER A 366 0.35 0.33 27.20
CA SER A 366 -1.08 -0.02 27.36
C SER A 366 -1.79 -0.34 26.05
N SER A 367 -1.22 0.00 24.91
CA SER A 367 -1.82 -0.32 23.61
C SER A 367 -0.79 -0.37 22.48
N ALA A 368 -1.08 -1.24 21.51
CA ALA A 368 -0.42 -1.32 20.23
C ALA A 368 -1.45 -1.23 19.09
N SER A 369 -1.09 -0.55 18.01
CA SER A 369 -1.91 -0.53 16.78
C SER A 369 -1.05 -0.99 15.63
N ILE A 370 -1.44 -2.10 14.99
CA ILE A 370 -0.66 -2.78 13.98
C ILE A 370 -1.59 -3.40 12.94
N ASN A 371 -1.32 -3.17 11.65
CA ASN A 371 -2.05 -3.79 10.54
C ASN A 371 -3.57 -3.60 10.56
N GLY A 372 -4.12 -2.59 11.24
CA GLY A 372 -5.57 -2.44 11.41
C GLY A 372 -6.14 -3.14 12.65
N LEU A 373 -5.32 -3.81 13.44
CA LEU A 373 -5.63 -4.31 14.78
C LEU A 373 -5.24 -3.27 15.84
N ARG A 374 -6.07 -3.17 16.87
CA ARG A 374 -5.75 -2.49 18.11
C ARG A 374 -5.67 -3.54 19.22
N VAL A 375 -4.49 -3.72 19.78
CA VAL A 375 -4.27 -4.59 20.93
C VAL A 375 -4.17 -3.72 22.18
N SER A 376 -5.05 -3.96 23.14
CA SER A 376 -5.09 -3.24 24.41
C SER A 376 -4.56 -4.14 25.52
N PHE A 377 -3.61 -3.63 26.31
CA PHE A 377 -2.96 -4.34 27.41
C PHE A 377 -3.39 -3.76 28.75
N THR A 378 -3.58 -4.63 29.73
CA THR A 378 -3.97 -4.30 31.11
C THR A 378 -3.00 -4.97 32.08
N GLY A 379 -2.84 -4.39 33.28
CA GLY A 379 -1.85 -4.86 34.25
C GLY A 379 -0.50 -4.14 34.11
N ALA A 380 0.52 -4.66 34.79
CA ALA A 380 1.87 -4.10 34.83
C ALA A 380 2.86 -5.09 34.21
N PRO A 381 3.11 -5.02 32.88
CA PRO A 381 3.99 -5.96 32.19
C PRO A 381 5.43 -5.91 32.71
N ALA A 382 6.06 -7.08 32.78
CA ALA A 382 7.45 -7.27 33.14
C ALA A 382 8.34 -7.34 31.88
N ASP A 383 9.62 -6.98 32.05
CA ASP A 383 10.57 -6.99 30.94
C ASP A 383 10.70 -8.41 30.38
N GLY A 384 10.62 -8.54 29.05
CA GLY A 384 10.68 -9.84 28.38
C GLY A 384 9.37 -10.65 28.40
N ASP A 385 8.25 -10.10 28.88
CA ASP A 385 6.94 -10.75 28.70
C ASP A 385 6.65 -10.95 27.20
N VAL A 386 6.25 -12.18 26.82
CA VAL A 386 5.91 -12.54 25.44
C VAL A 386 4.41 -12.83 25.33
N ILE A 387 3.77 -12.22 24.33
CA ILE A 387 2.38 -12.46 23.97
C ILE A 387 2.32 -12.77 22.48
N ASP A 388 1.78 -13.92 22.10
CA ASP A 388 1.55 -14.26 20.71
C ASP A 388 0.07 -14.02 20.35
N LEU A 389 -0.17 -13.40 19.20
CA LEU A 389 -1.49 -13.16 18.64
C LEU A 389 -1.63 -13.97 17.36
N LYS A 390 -2.60 -14.88 17.35
CA LYS A 390 -2.94 -15.69 16.19
C LYS A 390 -4.36 -15.41 15.74
N SER A 391 -4.59 -15.37 14.43
CA SER A 391 -5.94 -15.34 13.86
C SER A 391 -6.40 -16.77 13.54
N PHE A 392 -7.69 -17.04 13.66
CA PHE A 392 -8.28 -18.32 13.26
C PHE A 392 -9.57 -18.13 12.48
N ALA A 393 -9.89 -19.12 11.64
CA ALA A 393 -11.07 -19.08 10.78
C ALA A 393 -12.36 -19.15 11.62
N SER A 394 -13.20 -18.14 11.49
CA SER A 394 -14.49 -18.00 12.19
C SER A 394 -15.45 -17.10 11.40
N GLU A 395 -15.20 -16.97 10.11
CA GLU A 395 -15.96 -16.18 9.16
C GLU A 395 -17.45 -16.53 9.21
N ALA A 396 -17.79 -17.82 9.28
CA ALA A 396 -19.18 -18.27 9.40
C ALA A 396 -19.83 -17.84 10.73
N MET A 397 -19.11 -17.95 11.85
CA MET A 397 -19.61 -17.57 13.18
C MET A 397 -19.85 -16.08 13.34
N ASN A 398 -19.06 -15.25 12.65
CA ASN A 398 -19.04 -13.81 12.84
C ASN A 398 -19.60 -13.04 11.64
N MET A 399 -20.13 -13.74 10.63
CA MET A 399 -20.73 -13.12 9.45
C MET A 399 -21.81 -12.12 9.88
N LYS A 400 -21.75 -10.91 9.35
CA LYS A 400 -22.68 -9.82 9.69
C LYS A 400 -22.94 -8.92 8.50
N VAL A 401 -24.08 -8.23 8.52
CA VAL A 401 -24.38 -7.15 7.56
C VAL A 401 -23.81 -5.83 8.06
N LEU A 402 -23.12 -5.07 7.19
CA LEU A 402 -22.33 -3.89 7.58
C LEU A 402 -23.10 -2.57 7.62
N TYR A 403 -24.30 -2.50 7.05
CA TYR A 403 -25.14 -1.31 7.08
C TYR A 403 -26.63 -1.65 7.16
N GLN A 404 -27.41 -0.74 7.76
CA GLN A 404 -28.86 -0.89 7.95
C GLN A 404 -29.70 -0.12 6.92
N ASP A 405 -29.07 0.72 6.10
CA ASP A 405 -29.79 1.51 5.09
C ASP A 405 -29.86 0.75 3.77
N SER A 406 -31.06 0.26 3.42
CA SER A 406 -31.31 -0.48 2.19
C SER A 406 -31.06 0.34 0.91
N LYS A 407 -31.04 1.67 1.00
CA LYS A 407 -30.68 2.53 -0.14
C LYS A 407 -29.23 2.37 -0.56
N LYS A 408 -28.34 1.85 0.32
CA LYS A 408 -26.94 1.55 0.02
C LYS A 408 -26.73 0.28 -0.79
N ILE A 409 -27.77 -0.55 -0.97
CA ILE A 409 -27.69 -1.72 -1.86
C ILE A 409 -27.36 -1.22 -3.27
N ALA A 410 -26.40 -1.83 -3.95
CA ALA A 410 -25.89 -1.32 -5.21
C ALA A 410 -26.46 -2.14 -6.37
N ALA A 411 -27.70 -1.83 -6.79
CA ALA A 411 -28.42 -2.62 -7.79
C ALA A 411 -28.12 -2.21 -9.24
N ALA A 412 -27.80 -0.93 -9.45
CA ALA A 412 -27.49 -0.37 -10.75
C ALA A 412 -25.99 -0.52 -11.08
N GLU A 413 -25.62 -0.50 -12.35
CA GLU A 413 -24.21 -0.41 -12.75
C GLU A 413 -23.62 0.95 -12.37
N LEU A 414 -22.35 0.95 -11.98
CA LEU A 414 -21.63 2.17 -11.63
C LEU A 414 -21.34 3.07 -12.84
N PHE A 415 -21.25 2.46 -14.03
CA PHE A 415 -21.02 3.13 -15.31
C PHE A 415 -22.09 2.73 -16.32
N GLY A 416 -22.62 3.71 -17.03
CA GLY A 416 -23.60 3.51 -18.08
C GLY A 416 -22.85 3.35 -19.39
N VAL A 417 -23.23 2.35 -20.19
CA VAL A 417 -22.68 2.18 -21.54
C VAL A 417 -23.78 2.31 -22.58
N LYS A 418 -23.57 3.20 -23.55
CA LYS A 418 -24.49 3.46 -24.65
C LYS A 418 -23.80 3.15 -25.97
N ASN A 419 -24.38 2.26 -26.74
CA ASN A 419 -23.96 1.98 -28.11
C ASN A 419 -24.54 3.06 -29.03
N ALA A 420 -23.74 3.58 -29.96
CA ALA A 420 -24.28 4.51 -30.95
C ALA A 420 -25.21 3.76 -31.92
N VAL A 421 -26.29 4.43 -32.34
CA VAL A 421 -27.25 3.88 -33.32
C VAL A 421 -26.60 3.60 -34.68
N THR A 422 -25.44 4.22 -34.93
CA THR A 422 -24.64 4.05 -36.14
C THR A 422 -23.68 2.86 -36.08
N ASN A 423 -23.60 2.13 -34.97
CA ASN A 423 -22.75 0.95 -34.87
C ASN A 423 -23.16 -0.08 -35.91
N LEU A 424 -22.17 -0.67 -36.57
CA LEU A 424 -22.38 -1.64 -37.63
C LEU A 424 -22.32 -3.08 -37.09
N SER A 425 -21.69 -3.28 -35.93
CA SER A 425 -21.65 -4.56 -35.22
C SER A 425 -22.68 -4.65 -34.08
N SER A 426 -22.88 -5.88 -33.59
CA SER A 426 -23.69 -6.17 -32.39
C SER A 426 -22.88 -6.21 -31.10
N VAL A 427 -21.64 -5.68 -31.10
CA VAL A 427 -20.73 -5.73 -29.94
C VAL A 427 -21.35 -5.06 -28.72
N ARG A 428 -21.24 -5.74 -27.58
CA ARG A 428 -21.72 -5.26 -26.28
C ARG A 428 -20.54 -4.98 -25.35
N PRO A 429 -20.19 -3.70 -25.18
CA PRO A 429 -19.22 -3.31 -24.16
C PRO A 429 -19.77 -3.49 -22.74
N ARG A 430 -18.89 -3.86 -21.82
CA ARG A 430 -19.13 -3.85 -20.37
C ARG A 430 -18.03 -3.04 -19.70
N VAL A 431 -18.39 -2.25 -18.69
CA VAL A 431 -17.41 -1.47 -17.92
C VAL A 431 -17.25 -2.07 -16.54
N SER A 432 -16.01 -2.21 -16.11
CA SER A 432 -15.66 -2.53 -14.74
C SER A 432 -14.67 -1.49 -14.21
N VAL A 433 -14.73 -1.24 -12.90
CA VAL A 433 -13.71 -0.45 -12.22
C VAL A 433 -12.68 -1.41 -11.67
N PHE A 434 -11.42 -1.13 -11.93
CA PHE A 434 -10.34 -1.80 -11.22
C PHE A 434 -9.67 -0.78 -10.30
N ALA A 435 -9.22 -1.24 -9.13
CA ALA A 435 -8.32 -0.44 -8.33
C ALA A 435 -6.97 -0.43 -9.04
N ALA A 436 -6.67 0.62 -9.79
CA ALA A 436 -5.30 0.85 -10.21
C ALA A 436 -4.49 1.06 -8.94
N GLU A 437 -3.59 0.13 -8.61
CA GLU A 437 -2.63 0.35 -7.53
C GLU A 437 -1.85 1.63 -7.88
N LYS A 438 -2.04 2.69 -7.07
CA LYS A 438 -1.24 3.90 -7.18
C LYS A 438 0.14 3.60 -6.60
N LEU A 439 0.96 2.86 -7.35
CA LEU A 439 2.39 2.86 -7.11
C LEU A 439 2.86 4.29 -7.38
N THR A 440 3.14 5.05 -6.32
CA THR A 440 3.81 6.35 -6.47
C THR A 440 5.19 6.08 -7.04
N PRO A 441 5.46 6.45 -8.31
CA PRO A 441 6.75 6.20 -8.94
C PRO A 441 7.87 6.81 -8.10
N ASP A 442 9.07 6.23 -8.15
CA ASP A 442 10.20 6.80 -7.42
C ASP A 442 10.61 8.17 -7.93
N ASN A 443 10.26 8.48 -9.19
CA ASN A 443 10.43 9.78 -9.80
C ASN A 443 9.19 10.70 -9.72
N ALA A 444 8.25 10.45 -8.80
CA ALA A 444 7.14 11.38 -8.55
C ALA A 444 7.66 12.76 -8.14
N LEU A 445 7.02 13.85 -8.59
CA LEU A 445 7.44 15.23 -8.30
C LEU A 445 7.67 15.47 -6.82
N GLU A 446 6.79 14.92 -5.98
CA GLU A 446 6.80 15.09 -4.53
C GLU A 446 8.01 14.47 -3.84
N LYS A 447 8.64 13.47 -4.48
CA LYS A 447 9.88 12.84 -4.02
C LYS A 447 11.12 13.56 -4.54
N ILE A 448 11.00 14.25 -5.67
CA ILE A 448 12.12 14.83 -6.43
C ILE A 448 12.44 16.26 -5.99
N ILE A 449 11.42 17.12 -5.89
CA ILE A 449 11.61 18.53 -5.52
C ILE A 449 11.12 18.81 -4.10
N ARG A 450 11.72 19.80 -3.45
CA ARG A 450 11.15 20.40 -2.24
C ARG A 450 10.05 21.37 -2.68
N ASN A 451 8.88 21.31 -2.04
CA ASN A 451 7.73 22.17 -2.30
C ASN A 451 8.03 23.63 -1.87
N ASN A 452 8.81 24.34 -2.69
CA ASN A 452 9.31 25.67 -2.43
C ASN A 452 9.72 26.32 -3.77
N LEU A 453 9.14 27.47 -4.09
CA LEU A 453 9.41 28.21 -5.32
C LEU A 453 10.75 28.97 -5.29
N ASN A 454 11.55 28.85 -4.24
CA ASN A 454 12.86 29.49 -4.13
C ASN A 454 13.93 28.72 -4.93
N GLU A 455 14.75 29.42 -5.72
CA GLU A 455 15.86 28.84 -6.49
C GLU A 455 16.85 28.04 -5.63
N SER A 456 17.03 28.39 -4.35
CA SER A 456 17.91 27.63 -3.45
C SER A 456 17.39 26.22 -3.12
N ALA A 457 16.11 25.93 -3.39
CA ALA A 457 15.51 24.61 -3.25
C ALA A 457 15.65 23.75 -4.53
N ALA A 458 16.30 24.28 -5.57
CA ALA A 458 16.39 23.63 -6.85
C ALA A 458 17.32 22.42 -6.85
N ILE A 459 16.96 21.45 -7.68
CA ILE A 459 17.74 20.24 -7.94
C ILE A 459 18.32 20.31 -9.35
N SER A 460 19.51 19.77 -9.56
CA SER A 460 20.10 19.71 -10.90
C SER A 460 19.43 18.64 -11.75
N ILE A 461 19.14 18.98 -13.00
CA ILE A 461 18.61 18.08 -14.02
C ILE A 461 19.50 18.13 -15.27
N SER A 462 19.70 16.98 -15.90
CA SER A 462 20.35 16.83 -17.21
C SER A 462 19.32 16.37 -18.25
N HIS A 463 19.64 16.48 -19.54
CA HIS A 463 18.79 15.89 -20.58
C HIS A 463 18.75 14.35 -20.50
N SER A 464 17.64 13.73 -20.90
CA SER A 464 17.48 12.29 -21.15
C SER A 464 16.25 12.06 -22.01
N THR A 465 16.37 11.19 -23.01
CA THR A 465 15.27 10.71 -23.86
C THR A 465 14.88 9.27 -23.55
N ILE A 466 15.55 8.64 -22.59
CA ILE A 466 15.34 7.24 -22.20
C ILE A 466 14.53 7.18 -20.92
N GLU A 467 14.70 8.13 -19.99
CA GLU A 467 14.02 8.14 -18.70
C GLU A 467 13.38 9.50 -18.40
N PRO A 468 12.12 9.53 -17.93
CA PRO A 468 11.46 10.77 -17.53
C PRO A 468 12.07 11.32 -16.25
N LYS A 469 12.22 12.65 -16.21
CA LYS A 469 12.81 13.36 -15.07
C LYS A 469 11.84 13.42 -13.90
N THR A 470 10.55 13.55 -14.17
CA THR A 470 9.54 13.46 -13.12
C THR A 470 8.18 13.07 -13.68
N ILE A 471 7.33 12.53 -12.82
CA ILE A 471 5.91 12.33 -13.09
C ILE A 471 5.11 13.28 -12.19
N LEU A 472 4.30 14.14 -12.81
CA LEU A 472 3.32 14.96 -12.12
C LEU A 472 2.09 14.10 -11.90
N GLY A 473 1.96 13.54 -10.70
CA GLY A 473 0.86 12.64 -10.39
C GLY A 473 -0.50 13.32 -10.40
N ALA A 474 -1.53 12.59 -10.80
CA ALA A 474 -2.91 13.01 -10.57
C ALA A 474 -3.12 13.35 -9.08
N GLY A 475 -3.89 14.42 -8.83
CA GLY A 475 -4.17 14.95 -7.49
C GLY A 475 -3.28 16.11 -7.06
N LEU A 476 -2.19 16.37 -7.78
CA LEU A 476 -1.46 17.63 -7.65
C LEU A 476 -2.34 18.79 -8.07
N LYS A 477 -2.28 19.91 -7.34
CA LYS A 477 -3.09 21.10 -7.57
C LYS A 477 -2.23 22.36 -7.54
N ASP A 478 -2.54 23.30 -8.45
CA ASP A 478 -1.87 24.60 -8.56
C ASP A 478 -0.34 24.43 -8.69
N VAL A 479 0.11 23.55 -9.59
CA VAL A 479 1.55 23.23 -9.74
C VAL A 479 2.24 24.39 -10.46
N VAL A 480 3.33 24.88 -9.88
CA VAL A 480 4.27 25.79 -10.53
C VAL A 480 5.64 25.12 -10.52
N LEU A 481 6.13 24.73 -11.69
CA LEU A 481 7.41 24.06 -11.85
C LEU A 481 8.33 24.91 -12.72
N SER A 482 9.34 25.52 -12.11
CA SER A 482 10.27 26.44 -12.75
C SER A 482 11.58 25.74 -13.10
N MET A 483 12.03 25.95 -14.34
CA MET A 483 13.34 25.53 -14.82
C MET A 483 14.24 26.74 -15.00
N LYS A 484 15.35 26.73 -14.28
CA LYS A 484 16.48 27.63 -14.44
C LYS A 484 17.56 26.89 -15.22
N LYS A 485 18.10 27.50 -16.26
CA LYS A 485 19.23 26.91 -17.00
C LYS A 485 20.36 27.90 -17.16
N ASP A 486 21.55 27.38 -17.45
CA ASP A 486 22.70 28.22 -17.78
C ASP A 486 22.47 28.92 -19.12
N ARG A 487 23.17 30.04 -19.35
CA ARG A 487 22.96 30.89 -20.53
C ARG A 487 23.27 30.19 -21.86
N SER A 488 24.17 29.21 -21.83
CA SER A 488 24.57 28.39 -22.99
C SER A 488 23.84 27.05 -23.08
N SER A 489 23.07 26.67 -22.05
CA SER A 489 22.36 25.40 -22.01
C SER A 489 21.14 25.49 -22.91
N GLU A 490 20.94 24.51 -23.81
CA GLU A 490 19.78 24.45 -24.70
C GLU A 490 18.72 23.44 -24.22
N LEU A 491 18.75 23.09 -22.93
CA LEU A 491 17.80 22.19 -22.29
C LEU A 491 16.33 22.68 -22.44
N ASN A 492 15.44 21.74 -22.79
CA ASN A 492 14.00 21.94 -22.90
C ASN A 492 13.24 20.91 -22.06
N LEU A 493 12.07 21.31 -21.51
CA LEU A 493 11.15 20.36 -20.87
C LEU A 493 10.07 19.93 -21.86
N GLN A 494 9.76 18.64 -21.88
CA GLN A 494 8.69 18.06 -22.68
C GLN A 494 7.67 17.43 -21.71
N VAL A 495 6.39 17.78 -21.85
CA VAL A 495 5.33 17.32 -20.96
C VAL A 495 4.27 16.57 -21.75
N PHE A 496 4.06 15.30 -21.39
CA PHE A 496 3.11 14.40 -22.05
C PHE A 496 2.05 13.89 -21.09
N THR A 497 0.90 13.53 -21.62
CA THR A 497 0.00 12.58 -20.96
C THR A 497 0.52 11.16 -21.13
N LYS A 498 0.12 10.22 -20.27
CA LYS A 498 0.44 8.78 -20.43
C LYS A 498 -0.10 8.16 -21.72
N GLU A 499 -1.01 8.86 -22.39
CA GLU A 499 -1.62 8.48 -23.67
C GLU A 499 -0.88 9.07 -24.89
N GLY A 500 0.27 9.71 -24.69
CA GLY A 500 1.14 10.23 -25.76
C GLY A 500 0.68 11.57 -26.36
N ARG A 501 -0.12 12.36 -25.63
CA ARG A 501 -0.50 13.72 -26.03
C ARG A 501 0.59 14.70 -25.56
N HIS A 502 1.22 15.39 -26.50
CA HIS A 502 2.26 16.37 -26.21
C HIS A 502 1.61 17.72 -25.85
N LEU A 503 1.76 18.15 -24.59
CA LEU A 503 1.09 19.34 -24.07
C LEU A 503 2.00 20.57 -24.08
N PHE A 504 3.26 20.41 -23.68
CA PHE A 504 4.22 21.52 -23.58
C PHE A 504 5.61 21.06 -23.96
N GLY A 505 6.34 21.90 -24.68
CA GLY A 505 7.71 21.57 -25.09
C GLY A 505 8.14 22.31 -26.33
N THR A 506 8.96 21.65 -27.13
CA THR A 506 9.40 22.10 -28.46
C THR A 506 8.89 21.12 -29.51
N ASP A 507 8.72 21.59 -30.74
CA ASP A 507 8.22 20.80 -31.88
C ASP A 507 9.35 20.05 -32.62
N ASP A 508 10.60 20.18 -32.16
CA ASP A 508 11.79 19.62 -32.79
C ASP A 508 12.04 18.11 -32.53
N LEU A 509 11.17 17.42 -31.79
CA LEU A 509 11.38 16.02 -31.44
C LEU A 509 11.47 15.10 -32.68
N THR A 510 12.61 14.43 -32.84
CA THR A 510 12.84 13.44 -33.91
C THR A 510 12.04 12.16 -33.67
N GLU A 511 11.83 11.36 -34.72
CA GLU A 511 11.19 10.03 -34.58
C GLU A 511 11.97 9.10 -33.62
N THR A 512 13.30 9.21 -33.60
CA THR A 512 14.14 8.49 -32.63
C THR A 512 13.82 8.92 -31.20
N ASN A 513 13.70 10.23 -30.92
CA ASN A 513 13.35 10.71 -29.59
C ASN A 513 11.96 10.20 -29.17
N LYS A 514 10.97 10.28 -30.07
CA LYS A 514 9.62 9.76 -29.81
C LYS A 514 9.65 8.27 -29.49
N SER A 515 10.39 7.47 -30.25
CA SER A 515 10.48 6.03 -30.04
C SER A 515 11.17 5.62 -28.73
N THR A 516 12.12 6.41 -28.22
CA THR A 516 12.79 6.10 -26.93
C THR A 516 12.01 6.64 -25.73
N MET A 517 11.31 7.77 -25.89
CA MET A 517 10.57 8.41 -24.81
C MET A 517 9.22 7.73 -24.55
N LEU A 518 8.46 7.41 -25.60
CA LEU A 518 7.07 6.96 -25.53
C LEU A 518 6.95 5.44 -25.39
N THR A 519 7.59 4.88 -24.36
CA THR A 519 7.64 3.44 -24.08
C THR A 519 6.84 3.08 -22.82
N THR A 520 6.44 1.82 -22.69
CA THR A 520 5.75 1.32 -21.48
C THR A 520 6.62 1.42 -20.23
N ASP A 521 7.94 1.27 -20.37
CA ASP A 521 8.91 1.38 -19.27
C ASP A 521 8.94 2.80 -18.69
N ASN A 522 8.67 3.80 -19.52
CA ASN A 522 8.55 5.20 -19.12
C ASN A 522 7.15 5.56 -18.59
N GLY A 523 6.27 4.57 -18.41
CA GLY A 523 4.93 4.74 -17.85
C GLY A 523 3.85 5.11 -18.85
N PHE A 524 4.12 5.06 -20.16
CA PHE A 524 3.11 5.24 -21.20
C PHE A 524 2.26 3.97 -21.39
N ARG A 525 1.06 4.12 -21.94
CA ARG A 525 0.22 2.96 -22.29
C ARG A 525 0.78 2.22 -23.51
N SER A 526 0.52 0.92 -23.56
CA SER A 526 0.86 0.11 -24.74
C SER A 526 0.02 0.54 -25.95
N GLY A 527 0.68 0.62 -27.11
CA GLY A 527 0.03 0.89 -28.40
C GLY A 527 -0.35 2.35 -28.64
N ILE A 528 0.19 3.32 -27.89
CA ILE A 528 -0.15 4.74 -28.06
C ILE A 528 0.33 5.31 -29.39
N THR A 529 -0.43 6.28 -29.91
CA THR A 529 -0.05 7.09 -31.08
C THR A 529 0.29 8.52 -30.62
N TYR A 530 1.46 9.04 -30.97
CA TYR A 530 1.90 10.41 -30.66
C TYR A 530 1.01 11.46 -31.31
N SER A 531 0.76 12.58 -30.62
CA SER A 531 0.10 13.75 -31.19
C SER A 531 0.61 15.06 -30.56
N ASP A 532 0.94 16.03 -31.41
CA ASP A 532 1.36 17.39 -31.05
C ASP A 532 0.21 18.41 -31.11
N THR A 533 -1.04 17.95 -31.26
CA THR A 533 -2.22 18.81 -31.47
C THR A 533 -2.37 19.87 -30.39
N TYR A 534 -1.94 19.58 -29.16
CA TYR A 534 -2.08 20.44 -27.99
C TYR A 534 -0.77 21.15 -27.60
N LEU A 535 0.31 20.99 -28.37
CA LEU A 535 1.64 21.49 -28.04
C LEU A 535 1.63 23.01 -27.85
N ASN A 536 1.99 23.44 -26.64
CA ASN A 536 2.00 24.83 -26.19
C ASN A 536 0.64 25.56 -26.38
N ASN A 537 -0.45 24.80 -26.50
CA ASN A 537 -1.82 25.27 -26.58
C ASN A 537 -2.72 24.48 -25.62
N ALA A 538 -2.20 24.08 -24.47
CA ALA A 538 -2.87 23.18 -23.54
C ALA A 538 -4.23 23.70 -23.01
N SER A 539 -4.58 24.98 -23.20
CA SER A 539 -5.94 25.47 -22.98
C SER A 539 -7.00 24.77 -23.83
N SER A 540 -6.64 24.15 -24.96
CA SER A 540 -7.55 23.31 -25.74
C SER A 540 -7.59 21.84 -25.26
N TYR A 541 -6.70 21.46 -24.34
CA TYR A 541 -6.70 20.15 -23.70
C TYR A 541 -7.63 20.18 -22.49
N MET A 542 -8.84 19.63 -22.65
CA MET A 542 -9.92 19.60 -21.63
C MET A 542 -10.37 20.97 -21.09
N GLY A 543 -9.89 22.09 -21.66
CA GLY A 543 -10.23 23.44 -21.19
C GLY A 543 -9.45 23.90 -19.95
N TYR A 544 -8.33 23.23 -19.61
CA TYR A 544 -7.53 23.62 -18.43
C TYR A 544 -6.77 24.93 -18.65
N ASP A 545 -6.64 25.76 -17.61
CA ASP A 545 -5.77 26.94 -17.63
C ASP A 545 -4.30 26.56 -17.38
N TRP A 546 -3.75 25.71 -18.25
CA TRP A 546 -2.37 25.25 -18.19
C TRP A 546 -1.49 26.03 -19.17
N LYS A 547 -0.32 26.47 -18.71
CA LYS A 547 0.58 27.36 -19.46
C LYS A 547 2.04 26.96 -19.24
N MET A 548 2.88 27.15 -20.25
CA MET A 548 4.34 27.09 -20.11
C MET A 548 4.99 28.37 -20.62
N GLY A 549 5.85 28.96 -19.80
CA GLY A 549 6.54 30.23 -20.07
C GLY A 549 6.78 31.02 -18.79
N VAL A 550 6.53 32.33 -18.82
CA VAL A 550 6.64 33.22 -17.66
C VAL A 550 5.29 33.85 -17.38
N VAL A 551 4.73 33.58 -16.21
CA VAL A 551 3.43 34.12 -15.81
C VAL A 551 3.57 34.90 -14.51
N GLY A 552 3.10 36.15 -14.52
CA GLY A 552 2.96 37.00 -13.35
C GLY A 552 1.49 37.32 -13.09
N LYS A 553 1.01 37.04 -11.87
CA LYS A 553 -0.36 37.38 -11.41
C LYS A 553 -0.32 38.47 -10.35
N SER A 554 -1.31 39.34 -10.34
CA SER A 554 -1.47 40.33 -9.27
C SER A 554 -1.88 39.64 -7.97
N VAL A 555 -1.30 40.06 -6.84
CA VAL A 555 -1.70 39.59 -5.52
C VAL A 555 -2.79 40.49 -4.99
N THR A 556 -3.92 39.89 -4.64
CA THR A 556 -5.04 40.58 -3.98
C THR A 556 -5.24 40.01 -2.58
N GLU A 557 -5.52 40.88 -1.64
CA GLU A 557 -5.92 40.55 -0.28
C GLU A 557 -7.33 41.07 -0.03
N ILE A 558 -8.09 40.36 0.79
CA ILE A 558 -9.40 40.84 1.24
C ILE A 558 -9.17 41.45 2.62
N ASP A 559 -9.44 42.74 2.76
CA ASP A 559 -9.32 43.41 4.05
C ASP A 559 -10.43 42.95 5.03
N SER A 560 -10.31 43.38 6.29
CA SER A 560 -11.29 43.07 7.35
C SER A 560 -12.72 43.55 7.08
N THR A 561 -12.93 44.37 6.04
CA THR A 561 -14.25 44.87 5.62
C THR A 561 -14.83 44.07 4.45
N GLY A 562 -14.11 43.06 3.95
CA GLY A 562 -14.49 42.28 2.77
C GLY A 562 -14.10 42.92 1.45
N THR A 563 -13.36 44.04 1.47
CA THR A 563 -12.95 44.76 0.26
C THR A 563 -11.66 44.17 -0.30
N LYS A 564 -11.66 43.83 -1.60
CA LYS A 564 -10.46 43.36 -2.30
C LYS A 564 -9.48 44.50 -2.53
N LYS A 565 -8.25 44.36 -2.05
CA LYS A 565 -7.14 45.29 -2.23
C LYS A 565 -6.01 44.58 -2.96
N VAL A 566 -5.52 45.18 -4.04
CA VAL A 566 -4.31 44.70 -4.73
C VAL A 566 -3.09 45.11 -3.89
N THR A 567 -2.31 44.15 -3.40
CA THR A 567 -1.09 44.42 -2.62
C THR A 567 0.16 44.40 -3.50
N ARG A 568 0.11 43.72 -4.64
CA ARG A 568 1.18 43.71 -5.64
C ARG A 568 0.60 43.53 -7.03
N GLU A 569 1.02 44.37 -7.97
CA GLU A 569 0.63 44.20 -9.38
C GLU A 569 1.27 42.97 -10.02
N ALA A 570 0.67 42.49 -11.11
CA ALA A 570 1.29 41.49 -11.96
C ALA A 570 2.55 42.07 -12.61
N PHE A 571 3.66 41.36 -12.49
CA PHE A 571 4.87 41.66 -13.23
C PHE A 571 5.62 40.38 -13.57
N ILE A 572 6.41 40.43 -14.64
CA ILE A 572 7.42 39.42 -14.97
C ILE A 572 8.77 40.14 -15.12
N GLN A 573 9.86 39.51 -14.69
CA GLN A 573 11.19 40.11 -14.68
C GLN A 573 12.26 39.12 -15.17
N THR A 574 13.23 39.61 -15.94
CA THR A 574 14.41 38.83 -16.37
C THR A 574 15.53 38.86 -15.33
N ARG A 575 16.45 37.88 -15.40
CA ARG A 575 17.68 37.80 -14.58
C ARG A 575 18.83 38.66 -15.11
N GLY A 576 18.58 39.45 -16.17
CA GLY A 576 19.59 40.18 -16.95
C GLY A 576 19.70 39.63 -18.38
N ILE A 577 19.72 40.52 -19.37
CA ILE A 577 19.78 40.13 -20.80
C ILE A 577 21.19 39.62 -21.14
N PRO A 578 21.34 38.35 -21.57
CA PRO A 578 22.63 37.81 -22.00
C PRO A 578 23.24 38.63 -23.15
N LYS A 579 24.57 38.77 -23.14
CA LYS A 579 25.30 39.35 -24.28
C LYS A 579 25.30 38.34 -25.41
N ILE A 580 24.49 38.59 -26.43
CA ILE A 580 24.43 37.79 -27.66
C ILE A 580 24.83 38.71 -28.81
N ASP A 581 25.97 38.42 -29.44
CA ASP A 581 26.49 39.21 -30.55
C ASP A 581 25.82 38.77 -31.87
N GLY A 582 25.36 39.74 -32.66
CA GLY A 582 24.74 39.50 -33.96
C GLY A 582 25.74 39.23 -35.09
N PRO A 583 25.25 38.82 -36.29
CA PRO A 583 23.84 38.81 -36.67
C PRO A 583 23.13 37.49 -36.32
N GLY A 584 21.87 37.56 -35.88
CA GLY A 584 21.07 36.36 -35.63
C GLY A 584 19.63 36.64 -35.17
N VAL A 585 18.73 35.70 -35.44
CA VAL A 585 17.35 35.71 -34.92
C VAL A 585 17.36 35.15 -33.50
N ILE A 586 16.91 35.95 -32.54
CA ILE A 586 16.86 35.58 -31.12
C ILE A 586 15.50 34.98 -30.77
N VAL A 587 14.43 35.62 -31.24
CA VAL A 587 13.04 35.15 -31.09
C VAL A 587 12.45 35.04 -32.49
N PRO A 588 12.24 33.83 -33.03
CA PRO A 588 11.52 33.64 -34.28
C PRO A 588 10.07 34.14 -34.18
N ALA A 589 9.48 34.59 -35.28
CA ALA A 589 8.07 34.96 -35.31
C ALA A 589 7.16 33.81 -34.86
N ASN A 590 6.10 34.11 -34.11
CA ASN A 590 5.13 33.16 -33.54
C ASN A 590 5.67 32.12 -32.53
N SER A 591 6.98 32.16 -32.22
CA SER A 591 7.58 31.25 -31.24
C SER A 591 7.19 31.57 -29.79
N LEU A 592 6.73 32.79 -29.52
CA LEU A 592 6.19 33.22 -28.22
C LEU A 592 4.81 33.86 -28.39
N LYS A 593 4.02 33.81 -27.32
CA LYS A 593 2.71 34.43 -27.19
C LYS A 593 2.66 35.34 -25.95
N LEU A 594 2.17 36.56 -26.11
CA LEU A 594 1.89 37.49 -25.00
C LEU A 594 0.39 37.55 -24.73
N ASN A 595 -0.03 37.08 -23.55
CA ASN A 595 -1.44 36.91 -23.15
C ASN A 595 -2.27 36.22 -24.25
N GLY A 596 -1.69 35.20 -24.90
CA GLY A 596 -2.31 34.42 -25.97
C GLY A 596 -2.10 34.97 -27.40
N ASN A 597 -1.64 36.21 -27.57
CA ASN A 597 -1.38 36.80 -28.88
C ASN A 597 0.02 36.44 -29.39
N ALA A 598 0.15 35.98 -30.63
CA ALA A 598 1.43 35.64 -31.23
C ALA A 598 2.34 36.87 -31.39
N MET A 599 3.64 36.69 -31.13
CA MET A 599 4.62 37.78 -31.15
C MET A 599 5.43 37.83 -32.44
N THR A 600 5.96 39.01 -32.76
CA THR A 600 6.84 39.27 -33.91
C THR A 600 8.28 38.80 -33.65
N GLU A 601 9.07 38.72 -34.72
CA GLU A 601 10.49 38.38 -34.64
C GLU A 601 11.32 39.42 -33.86
N LEU A 602 12.35 38.95 -33.13
CA LEU A 602 13.44 39.75 -32.56
C LEU A 602 14.76 39.28 -33.16
N SER A 603 15.47 40.16 -33.86
CA SER A 603 16.77 39.89 -34.48
C SER A 603 17.82 40.92 -34.06
N VAL A 604 19.08 40.51 -33.99
CA VAL A 604 20.22 41.40 -33.73
C VAL A 604 21.01 41.60 -35.02
N ALA A 605 21.40 42.85 -35.31
CA ALA A 605 22.18 43.21 -36.50
C ALA A 605 23.66 42.82 -36.35
N ASN A 606 24.38 42.71 -37.48
CA ASN A 606 25.80 42.34 -37.50
C ASN A 606 26.66 43.36 -36.72
N GLY A 607 27.50 42.87 -35.80
CA GLY A 607 28.36 43.71 -34.97
C GLY A 607 27.67 44.43 -33.80
N VAL A 608 26.39 44.15 -33.55
CA VAL A 608 25.62 44.69 -32.41
C VAL A 608 25.37 43.56 -31.40
N SER A 609 25.40 43.86 -30.10
CA SER A 609 25.00 42.91 -29.05
C SER A 609 23.55 43.14 -28.63
N LEU A 610 22.81 42.08 -28.27
CA LEU A 610 21.48 42.19 -27.69
C LEU A 610 21.52 43.03 -26.40
N SER A 611 20.69 44.08 -26.33
CA SER A 611 20.59 44.98 -25.17
C SER A 611 19.20 44.91 -24.52
N ALA A 612 19.10 45.28 -23.25
CA ALA A 612 17.81 45.38 -22.56
C ALA A 612 16.86 46.37 -23.22
N THR A 613 17.37 47.45 -23.80
CA THR A 613 16.59 48.44 -24.56
C THR A 613 15.96 47.80 -25.81
N ALA A 614 16.74 47.03 -26.59
CA ALA A 614 16.23 46.34 -27.78
C ALA A 614 15.09 45.36 -27.44
N VAL A 615 15.20 44.65 -26.31
CA VAL A 615 14.15 43.74 -25.82
C VAL A 615 12.91 44.53 -25.35
N VAL A 616 13.08 45.67 -24.68
CA VAL A 616 11.97 46.55 -24.24
C VAL A 616 11.23 47.14 -25.43
N ASP A 617 11.93 47.61 -26.46
CA ASP A 617 11.32 48.17 -27.67
C ASP A 617 10.51 47.11 -28.41
N TRP A 618 11.07 45.90 -28.54
CA TRP A 618 10.37 44.75 -29.12
C TRP A 618 9.14 44.34 -28.31
N LEU A 619 9.23 44.27 -26.98
CA LEU A 619 8.08 43.99 -26.12
C LEU A 619 7.01 45.08 -26.24
N THR A 620 7.42 46.35 -26.27
CA THR A 620 6.51 47.50 -26.39
C THR A 620 5.79 47.50 -27.73
N ALA A 621 6.49 47.17 -28.82
CA ALA A 621 5.88 47.00 -30.14
C ALA A 621 4.80 45.91 -30.13
N ASN A 622 5.09 44.75 -29.52
CA ASN A 622 4.13 43.64 -29.40
C ASN A 622 2.94 43.97 -28.47
N ILE A 623 3.18 44.67 -27.36
CA ILE A 623 2.13 45.17 -26.45
C ILE A 623 1.18 46.11 -27.21
N ASN A 624 1.71 47.03 -28.00
CA ASN A 624 0.92 47.98 -28.78
C ASN A 624 0.14 47.26 -29.90
N ALA A 625 0.80 46.37 -30.65
CA ALA A 625 0.19 45.61 -31.73
C ALA A 625 -0.95 44.69 -31.25
N SER A 626 -0.86 44.18 -30.01
CA SER A 626 -1.87 43.31 -29.39
C SER A 626 -2.98 44.08 -28.65
N GLY A 627 -2.99 45.43 -28.70
CA GLY A 627 -3.97 46.26 -28.00
C GLY A 627 -3.83 46.26 -26.47
N LEU A 628 -2.68 45.86 -25.93
CA LEU A 628 -2.44 45.70 -24.50
C LEU A 628 -1.82 46.94 -23.83
N ALA A 629 -1.57 48.02 -24.59
CA ALA A 629 -0.88 49.23 -24.12
C ALA A 629 -1.53 49.92 -22.91
N ALA A 630 -2.85 49.82 -22.75
CA ALA A 630 -3.57 50.36 -21.59
C ALA A 630 -3.42 49.47 -20.33
N SER A 631 -2.95 48.24 -20.48
CA SER A 631 -2.96 47.19 -19.45
C SER A 631 -1.58 46.74 -18.99
N MET A 632 -0.52 47.06 -19.72
CA MET A 632 0.85 46.68 -19.37
C MET A 632 1.91 47.57 -20.04
N SER A 633 3.09 47.63 -19.45
CA SER A 633 4.26 48.32 -19.99
C SER A 633 5.55 47.55 -19.72
N ALA A 634 6.52 47.65 -20.61
CA ALA A 634 7.86 47.08 -20.44
C ALA A 634 8.87 48.19 -20.12
N LYS A 635 9.83 47.91 -19.22
CA LYS A 635 10.90 48.83 -18.84
C LYS A 635 12.21 48.07 -18.62
N ALA A 636 13.33 48.70 -18.94
CA ALA A 636 14.65 48.18 -18.57
C ALA A 636 14.88 48.41 -17.07
N LYS A 637 15.48 47.45 -16.39
CA LYS A 637 15.82 47.53 -14.96
C LYS A 637 17.11 46.76 -14.70
N ASN A 638 18.09 47.40 -14.07
CA ASN A 638 19.28 46.72 -13.57
C ASN A 638 19.27 46.72 -12.04
N GLU A 639 19.23 45.54 -11.43
CA GLU A 639 19.27 45.36 -9.98
C GLU A 639 20.29 44.26 -9.63
N ILE A 640 21.20 44.58 -8.72
CA ILE A 640 22.13 43.62 -8.09
C ILE A 640 21.67 43.42 -6.65
N ILE A 641 21.52 42.16 -6.25
CA ILE A 641 21.28 41.80 -4.84
C ILE A 641 22.52 41.11 -4.33
N ILE A 642 23.16 41.72 -3.32
CA ILE A 642 24.36 41.20 -2.66
C ILE A 642 23.95 40.75 -1.26
N PRO A 643 23.97 39.44 -0.97
CA PRO A 643 23.70 38.90 0.36
C PRO A 643 24.59 39.51 1.45
N ALA A 644 24.08 39.61 2.68
CA ALA A 644 24.81 40.23 3.79
C ALA A 644 26.15 39.53 4.11
N ASN A 645 26.22 38.22 3.89
CA ASN A 645 27.43 37.40 4.08
C ASN A 645 28.48 37.58 2.97
N GLU A 646 28.15 38.29 1.88
CA GLU A 646 29.07 38.60 0.79
C GLU A 646 29.64 40.02 0.88
N VAL A 647 29.21 40.80 1.88
CA VAL A 647 29.73 42.12 2.18
C VAL A 647 30.81 42.03 3.26
N ASP A 648 32.04 42.39 2.90
CA ASP A 648 33.17 42.51 3.82
C ASP A 648 33.32 43.97 4.26
N PHE A 649 32.91 44.26 5.49
CA PHE A 649 33.04 45.59 6.10
C PHE A 649 34.49 45.95 6.46
N SER A 650 35.45 45.04 6.31
CA SER A 650 36.89 45.33 6.47
C SER A 650 37.56 45.84 5.18
N GLY A 651 36.82 45.86 4.06
CA GLY A 651 37.26 46.42 2.79
C GLY A 651 37.45 47.94 2.85
N ASN A 652 38.50 48.44 2.19
CA ASN A 652 38.89 49.86 2.21
C ASN A 652 38.62 50.58 0.87
N THR A 653 38.28 49.83 -0.19
CA THR A 653 38.10 50.36 -1.54
C THR A 653 36.84 49.79 -2.16
N LEU A 654 35.93 50.67 -2.59
CA LEU A 654 34.75 50.31 -3.37
C LEU A 654 34.65 51.27 -4.56
N VAL A 655 34.66 50.74 -5.78
CA VAL A 655 34.46 51.54 -7.00
C VAL A 655 33.32 50.93 -7.79
N ILE A 656 32.25 51.71 -7.94
CA ILE A 656 31.05 51.34 -8.70
C ILE A 656 31.03 52.25 -9.92
N ASN A 657 30.80 51.73 -11.13
CA ASN A 657 30.71 52.50 -12.39
C ASN A 657 31.85 53.50 -12.62
N GLY A 658 33.05 53.22 -12.07
CA GLY A 658 34.23 54.07 -12.16
C GLY A 658 34.35 55.17 -11.09
N ALA A 659 33.35 55.38 -10.23
CA ALA A 659 33.43 56.32 -9.11
C ALA A 659 33.76 55.60 -7.78
N THR A 660 34.67 56.20 -7.00
CA THR A 660 35.14 55.65 -5.72
C THR A 660 34.19 56.02 -4.58
N VAL A 661 33.61 55.03 -3.91
CA VAL A 661 32.79 55.18 -2.71
C VAL A 661 33.68 55.15 -1.47
N ASN A 662 33.54 56.15 -0.59
CA ASN A 662 34.30 56.19 0.65
C ASN A 662 33.71 55.20 1.68
N VAL A 663 34.35 54.05 1.83
CA VAL A 663 33.92 52.97 2.73
C VAL A 663 34.73 52.87 4.03
N SER A 664 35.68 53.77 4.26
CA SER A 664 36.63 53.74 5.39
C SER A 664 36.00 53.87 6.79
N SER A 665 34.73 54.24 6.89
CA SER A 665 33.98 54.45 8.15
C SER A 665 32.74 53.58 8.28
N VAL A 666 32.56 52.60 7.38
CA VAL A 666 31.36 51.78 7.31
C VAL A 666 31.46 50.60 8.29
N SER A 667 30.51 50.49 9.21
CA SER A 667 30.50 49.42 10.24
C SER A 667 29.34 48.41 10.09
N ASN A 668 28.33 48.77 9.29
CA ASN A 668 27.13 47.97 9.08
C ASN A 668 26.51 48.27 7.71
N MET A 669 25.53 47.46 7.31
CA MET A 669 24.88 47.57 5.99
C MET A 669 24.20 48.91 5.75
N THR A 670 23.65 49.54 6.78
CA THR A 670 22.97 50.84 6.66
C THR A 670 23.97 51.95 6.37
N ASP A 671 25.11 51.95 7.05
CA ASP A 671 26.21 52.89 6.78
C ASP A 671 26.72 52.73 5.34
N LEU A 672 26.84 51.48 4.86
CA LEU A 672 27.28 51.19 3.50
C LEU A 672 26.30 51.74 2.46
N ILE A 673 25.00 51.49 2.65
CA ILE A 673 23.93 52.00 1.79
C ILE A 673 23.98 53.53 1.73
N ASN A 674 24.12 54.19 2.89
CA ASN A 674 24.17 55.64 2.96
C ASN A 674 25.39 56.21 2.24
N GLN A 675 26.57 55.57 2.35
CA GLN A 675 27.77 56.00 1.63
C GLN A 675 27.66 55.79 0.12
N ILE A 676 27.06 54.68 -0.31
CA ILE A 676 26.82 54.42 -1.74
C ILE A 676 25.83 55.45 -2.31
N ASN A 677 24.74 55.73 -1.60
CA ASN A 677 23.75 56.73 -2.02
C ASN A 677 24.32 58.15 -2.04
N ALA A 678 25.09 58.53 -1.01
CA ALA A 678 25.68 59.86 -0.91
C ALA A 678 26.66 60.18 -2.06
N GLN A 679 27.39 59.18 -2.56
CA GLN A 679 28.30 59.33 -3.71
C GLN A 679 27.57 59.24 -5.06
N THR A 680 26.38 58.64 -5.07
CA THR A 680 25.56 58.45 -6.26
C THR A 680 24.88 59.74 -6.73
N ASP A 681 24.48 60.59 -5.80
CA ASP A 681 23.81 61.87 -6.09
C ASP A 681 24.73 62.89 -6.77
N SER A 682 26.07 62.72 -6.69
CA SER A 682 27.05 63.62 -7.31
C SER A 682 27.59 63.12 -8.65
N GLU A 683 27.84 61.82 -8.83
CA GLU A 683 28.60 61.31 -10.00
C GLU A 683 28.19 59.94 -10.56
N ASN A 684 27.47 59.06 -9.84
CA ASN A 684 27.57 57.60 -10.09
C ASN A 684 26.30 56.81 -10.45
N THR A 685 25.13 57.43 -10.54
CA THR A 685 23.88 56.84 -11.09
C THR A 685 23.32 55.52 -10.47
N VAL A 686 23.84 55.00 -9.34
CA VAL A 686 23.43 53.73 -8.70
C VAL A 686 22.83 53.91 -7.29
N HIS A 687 21.53 53.69 -7.11
CA HIS A 687 20.86 53.74 -5.82
C HIS A 687 20.94 52.40 -5.05
N ALA A 688 21.40 52.44 -3.81
CA ALA A 688 21.45 51.35 -2.85
C ALA A 688 20.24 51.35 -1.89
N ARG A 689 19.71 50.17 -1.55
CA ARG A 689 18.69 50.00 -0.52
C ARG A 689 18.87 48.68 0.22
N LEU A 690 18.26 48.56 1.40
CA LEU A 690 18.23 47.32 2.16
C LEU A 690 17.14 46.38 1.59
N GLY A 691 17.53 45.16 1.24
CA GLY A 691 16.66 44.09 0.75
C GLY A 691 16.21 43.13 1.87
N ALA A 692 15.47 42.10 1.48
CA ALA A 692 15.11 41.01 2.39
C ALA A 692 16.39 40.30 2.91
N ASN A 693 16.33 39.74 4.12
CA ASN A 693 17.46 39.09 4.79
C ASN A 693 18.71 39.98 4.94
N GLN A 694 18.52 41.30 5.07
CA GLN A 694 19.59 42.30 5.22
C GLN A 694 20.57 42.37 4.02
N SER A 695 20.13 41.93 2.84
CA SER A 695 20.92 42.05 1.61
C SER A 695 21.08 43.51 1.16
N LEU A 696 22.21 43.84 0.54
CA LEU A 696 22.41 45.10 -0.18
C LEU A 696 21.79 44.98 -1.56
N VAL A 697 20.83 45.85 -1.90
CA VAL A 697 20.28 45.93 -3.25
C VAL A 697 20.78 47.19 -3.93
N LEU A 698 21.53 47.03 -5.01
CA LEU A 698 21.97 48.11 -5.88
C LEU A 698 21.07 48.15 -7.10
N SER A 699 20.60 49.33 -7.47
CA SER A 699 19.76 49.54 -8.65
C SER A 699 20.22 50.80 -9.35
N ASN A 700 20.09 50.90 -10.67
CA ASN A 700 20.30 52.21 -11.28
C ASN A 700 19.21 53.18 -10.82
N ALA A 701 19.61 54.39 -10.45
CA ALA A 701 18.64 55.46 -10.31
C ALA A 701 18.13 55.88 -11.71
N ALA A 702 16.82 56.10 -11.83
CA ALA A 702 16.20 56.41 -13.11
C ALA A 702 16.53 57.85 -13.51
N PHE A 703 17.44 58.03 -14.47
CA PHE A 703 17.76 59.35 -15.02
C PHE A 703 17.32 59.45 -16.48
N GLN A 704 16.99 60.67 -16.90
CA GLN A 704 16.76 60.96 -18.31
C GLN A 704 18.11 61.05 -19.02
N VAL A 705 18.21 60.36 -20.15
CA VAL A 705 19.38 60.37 -21.02
C VAL A 705 18.99 61.07 -22.32
N GLU A 706 19.71 62.13 -22.68
CA GLU A 706 19.59 62.80 -23.97
C GLU A 706 20.85 62.54 -24.78
N THR A 707 20.73 62.15 -26.04
CA THR A 707 21.90 61.99 -26.92
C THR A 707 21.89 63.06 -28.00
N VAL A 708 23.07 63.60 -28.28
CA VAL A 708 23.29 64.59 -29.34
C VAL A 708 24.33 64.05 -30.30
N THR A 709 23.93 63.94 -31.57
CA THR A 709 24.82 63.62 -32.67
C THR A 709 25.67 64.84 -32.99
N VAL A 710 26.98 64.72 -32.77
CA VAL A 710 27.95 65.85 -32.83
C VAL A 710 28.48 66.15 -34.25
N GLY A 711 28.03 65.44 -35.28
CA GLY A 711 28.49 65.63 -36.66
C GLY A 711 30.01 65.40 -36.84
N THR A 712 30.61 66.04 -37.85
CA THR A 712 32.04 65.83 -38.19
C THR A 712 32.96 66.76 -37.38
N LEU A 713 33.66 66.17 -36.40
CA LEU A 713 34.52 66.88 -35.44
C LEU A 713 35.68 67.69 -36.04
N SER A 714 36.12 67.38 -37.27
CA SER A 714 37.21 68.10 -37.96
C SER A 714 36.81 69.47 -38.54
N ALA A 715 35.51 69.81 -38.59
CA ALA A 715 35.00 71.09 -39.10
C ALA A 715 34.89 72.19 -38.01
N TYR A 716 35.29 71.89 -36.78
CA TYR A 716 35.07 72.76 -35.62
C TYR A 716 36.12 73.87 -35.53
N ASN A 717 35.74 75.13 -35.79
CA ASN A 717 36.61 76.31 -35.69
C ASN A 717 36.05 77.41 -34.78
N GLY A 718 35.59 77.03 -33.58
CA GLY A 718 34.99 77.99 -32.65
C GLY A 718 34.62 77.41 -31.29
N SER A 719 34.27 78.30 -30.37
CA SER A 719 33.88 78.00 -28.99
C SER A 719 32.70 77.03 -28.92
N VAL A 720 32.86 75.92 -28.20
CA VAL A 720 31.75 75.03 -27.82
C VAL A 720 31.05 75.60 -26.59
N SER A 721 29.72 75.58 -26.60
CA SER A 721 28.92 75.87 -25.42
C SER A 721 27.95 74.74 -25.10
N ILE A 722 27.83 74.44 -23.80
CA ILE A 722 26.87 73.48 -23.27
C ILE A 722 26.07 74.13 -22.15
N SER A 723 24.76 73.88 -22.12
CA SER A 723 23.87 74.41 -21.07
C SER A 723 22.78 73.41 -20.71
N ASP A 724 22.39 73.41 -19.43
CA ASP A 724 21.22 72.70 -18.88
C ASP A 724 19.95 73.61 -18.83
N GLY A 725 20.03 74.81 -19.41
CA GLY A 725 18.99 75.84 -19.36
C GLY A 725 19.10 76.82 -18.18
N THR A 726 19.92 76.53 -17.16
CA THR A 726 20.16 77.39 -15.97
C THR A 726 21.64 77.76 -15.81
N ASN A 727 22.53 76.77 -15.95
CA ASN A 727 23.99 76.90 -15.95
C ASN A 727 24.53 76.63 -17.37
N SER A 728 25.63 77.28 -17.71
CA SER A 728 26.27 77.11 -19.02
C SER A 728 27.80 77.12 -18.92
N ILE A 729 28.45 76.26 -19.68
CA ILE A 729 29.87 76.39 -20.01
C ILE A 729 29.93 77.02 -21.39
N SER A 730 30.56 78.18 -21.49
CA SER A 730 30.73 78.93 -22.74
C SER A 730 32.22 79.09 -23.04
N GLY A 731 32.60 79.14 -24.32
CA GLY A 731 33.97 79.55 -24.68
C GLY A 731 35.04 78.46 -24.52
N LEU A 732 34.69 77.17 -24.61
CA LEU A 732 35.68 76.09 -24.56
C LEU A 732 36.66 76.24 -25.74
N THR A 733 37.90 76.65 -25.44
CA THR A 733 38.99 76.77 -26.41
C THR A 733 39.93 75.58 -26.27
N PHE A 734 40.18 74.87 -27.38
CA PHE A 734 41.07 73.72 -27.42
C PHE A 734 42.49 74.19 -27.78
N SER A 735 43.46 73.97 -26.89
CA SER A 735 44.87 74.28 -27.15
C SER A 735 45.45 73.29 -28.17
N GLY A 736 45.28 73.57 -29.46
CA GLY A 736 45.80 72.72 -30.56
C GLY A 736 44.90 72.54 -31.78
N GLY A 737 43.72 73.16 -31.84
CA GLY A 737 42.73 72.96 -32.92
C GLY A 737 41.60 72.02 -32.51
N ALA A 738 40.72 71.68 -33.47
CA ALA A 738 39.51 70.87 -33.24
C ALA A 738 39.79 69.54 -32.49
N PRO A 739 38.86 69.07 -31.62
CA PRO A 739 39.02 67.80 -30.93
C PRO A 739 39.09 66.60 -31.90
N ALA A 740 40.04 65.69 -31.67
CA ALA A 740 40.33 64.58 -32.59
C ALA A 740 39.23 63.49 -32.63
N ASN A 741 38.47 63.32 -31.55
CA ASN A 741 37.37 62.37 -31.43
C ASN A 741 36.43 62.78 -30.28
N VAL A 742 35.29 62.08 -30.14
CA VAL A 742 34.28 62.35 -29.10
C VAL A 742 34.87 62.22 -27.69
N ASP A 743 35.80 61.30 -27.45
CA ASP A 743 36.44 61.13 -26.14
C ASP A 743 37.28 62.35 -25.73
N ALA A 744 38.03 62.94 -26.67
CA ALA A 744 38.80 64.17 -26.44
C ALA A 744 37.88 65.36 -26.13
N LEU A 745 36.73 65.43 -26.82
CA LEU A 745 35.72 66.46 -26.60
C LEU A 745 35.03 66.32 -25.22
N VAL A 746 34.60 65.11 -24.85
CA VAL A 746 34.02 64.80 -23.53
C VAL A 746 35.03 65.11 -22.41
N THR A 747 36.30 64.77 -22.60
CA THR A 747 37.37 65.06 -21.63
C THR A 747 37.54 66.57 -21.42
N ALA A 748 37.56 67.36 -22.49
CA ALA A 748 37.67 68.80 -22.40
C ALA A 748 36.46 69.45 -21.72
N ILE A 749 35.25 68.94 -21.98
CA ILE A 749 34.01 69.36 -21.32
C ILE A 749 34.10 69.11 -19.81
N LYS A 750 34.54 67.92 -19.39
CA LYS A 750 34.69 67.56 -17.96
C LYS A 750 35.73 68.39 -17.23
N ALA A 751 36.76 68.87 -17.92
CA ALA A 751 37.84 69.67 -17.35
C ALA A 751 37.50 71.15 -17.10
N ALA A 752 36.34 71.62 -17.58
CA ALA A 752 35.95 73.03 -17.50
C ALA A 752 35.48 73.45 -16.09
N THR A 753 35.79 74.68 -15.69
CA THR A 753 35.65 75.16 -14.30
C THR A 753 34.22 75.11 -13.74
N ASN A 754 33.19 75.20 -14.59
CA ASN A 754 31.78 75.18 -14.19
C ASN A 754 31.09 73.83 -14.45
N TYR A 755 31.82 72.78 -14.85
CA TYR A 755 31.24 71.47 -15.17
C TYR A 755 30.52 70.81 -14.00
N SER A 756 31.06 70.94 -12.79
CA SER A 756 30.44 70.40 -11.57
C SER A 756 29.06 71.02 -11.29
N SER A 757 28.82 72.25 -11.75
CA SER A 757 27.58 73.01 -11.53
C SER A 757 26.49 72.72 -12.57
N LEU A 758 26.78 71.99 -13.64
CA LEU A 758 25.77 71.57 -14.62
C LEU A 758 24.82 70.52 -14.03
N GLY A 759 23.54 70.58 -14.41
CA GLY A 759 22.46 69.67 -14.03
C GLY A 759 22.50 68.30 -14.71
N PHE A 760 23.50 68.03 -15.55
CA PHE A 760 23.75 66.74 -16.19
C PHE A 760 25.25 66.38 -16.17
N THR A 761 25.58 65.12 -16.39
CA THR A 761 26.93 64.64 -16.71
C THR A 761 27.03 64.30 -18.19
N VAL A 762 28.25 64.29 -18.72
CA VAL A 762 28.51 64.07 -20.15
C VAL A 762 29.39 62.83 -20.35
N SER A 763 29.02 61.95 -21.28
CA SER A 763 29.79 60.77 -21.70
C SER A 763 29.73 60.56 -23.22
N LYS A 764 30.58 59.67 -23.75
CA LYS A 764 30.42 59.18 -25.11
C LYS A 764 29.29 58.13 -25.13
N ALA A 765 28.36 58.26 -26.08
CA ALA A 765 27.26 57.32 -26.23
C ALA A 765 27.75 55.94 -26.72
N ALA A 766 26.94 54.89 -26.49
CA ALA A 766 27.29 53.51 -26.84
C ALA A 766 27.53 53.28 -28.34
N ASN A 767 26.96 54.12 -29.22
CA ASN A 767 27.22 54.10 -30.66
C ASN A 767 28.62 54.60 -31.06
N GLY A 768 29.38 55.16 -30.11
CA GLY A 768 30.75 55.62 -30.28
C GLY A 768 30.91 56.95 -31.03
N THR A 769 29.84 57.51 -31.58
CA THR A 769 29.85 58.73 -32.40
C THR A 769 29.14 59.92 -31.76
N ASP A 770 28.28 59.69 -30.78
CA ASP A 770 27.44 60.74 -30.18
C ASP A 770 27.87 61.08 -28.75
N ILE A 771 27.41 62.25 -28.27
CA ILE A 771 27.53 62.65 -26.87
C ILE A 771 26.25 62.29 -26.14
N GLU A 772 26.40 61.70 -24.96
CA GLU A 772 25.33 61.36 -24.04
C GLU A 772 25.31 62.32 -22.85
N TYR A 773 24.15 62.90 -22.58
CA TYR A 773 23.84 63.76 -21.44
C TYR A 773 22.99 62.97 -20.45
N THR A 774 23.50 62.73 -19.25
CA THR A 774 22.74 62.07 -18.16
C THR A 774 22.36 63.10 -17.11
N TRP A 775 21.07 63.43 -16.98
CA TRP A 775 20.59 64.41 -15.98
C TRP A 775 20.84 63.93 -14.55
N LYS A 776 21.30 64.83 -13.66
CA LYS A 776 21.64 64.53 -12.25
C LYS A 776 20.41 64.39 -11.34
N THR A 777 19.25 64.90 -11.74
CA THR A 777 18.01 64.90 -10.94
C THR A 777 16.91 64.04 -11.57
N GLN A 778 16.22 63.26 -10.73
CA GLN A 778 15.15 62.34 -11.13
C GLN A 778 13.83 63.09 -11.43
N GLY A 779 13.24 62.86 -12.61
CA GLY A 779 11.95 63.44 -13.01
C GLY A 779 11.95 64.01 -14.44
N SER A 780 10.78 64.43 -14.95
CA SER A 780 10.70 65.13 -16.23
C SER A 780 11.32 66.52 -16.09
N GLN A 781 12.53 66.71 -16.62
CA GLN A 781 13.13 68.03 -16.71
C GLN A 781 12.51 68.78 -17.89
N SER A 782 12.15 70.05 -17.68
CA SER A 782 11.66 70.92 -18.75
C SER A 782 12.80 71.59 -19.54
N GLY A 783 14.03 71.54 -19.02
CA GLY A 783 15.23 71.98 -19.72
C GLY A 783 15.71 70.94 -20.72
N THR A 784 16.25 71.38 -21.85
CA THR A 784 16.91 70.51 -22.84
C THR A 784 18.41 70.77 -22.75
N ALA A 785 19.23 69.72 -22.72
CA ALA A 785 20.67 69.91 -22.83
C ALA A 785 20.99 70.47 -24.23
N THR A 786 21.48 71.71 -24.30
CA THR A 786 21.83 72.33 -25.59
C THR A 786 23.33 72.26 -25.80
N TYR A 787 23.73 71.69 -26.93
CA TYR A 787 25.06 71.77 -27.48
C TYR A 787 25.03 72.75 -28.65
N VAL A 788 25.91 73.76 -28.64
CA VAL A 788 25.99 74.75 -29.72
C VAL A 788 27.43 74.97 -30.13
N VAL A 789 27.65 74.93 -31.44
CA VAL A 789 28.93 75.12 -32.12
C VAL A 789 28.78 76.28 -33.10
N ALA A 790 29.72 77.23 -33.07
CA ALA A 790 29.71 78.32 -34.03
C ALA A 790 29.95 77.80 -35.47
N GLY A 791 28.89 77.72 -36.28
CA GLY A 791 28.95 77.41 -37.72
C GLY A 791 28.26 76.13 -38.21
N ALA A 792 27.63 75.32 -37.35
CA ALA A 792 26.88 74.12 -37.73
C ALA A 792 25.36 74.34 -37.60
N THR A 793 24.55 73.75 -38.49
CA THR A 793 23.06 73.89 -38.50
C THR A 793 22.26 72.59 -38.44
N ASP A 794 22.89 71.41 -38.34
CA ASP A 794 22.18 70.13 -38.30
C ASP A 794 22.62 69.24 -37.13
N GLU A 795 22.02 69.45 -35.96
CA GLU A 795 22.13 68.51 -34.83
C GLU A 795 20.74 68.20 -34.29
N ALA A 796 20.31 66.94 -34.47
CA ALA A 796 19.06 66.44 -33.93
C ALA A 796 19.29 65.92 -32.50
N ILE A 797 18.59 66.51 -31.54
CA ILE A 797 18.54 65.98 -30.16
C ILE A 797 17.54 64.82 -30.16
N SER A 798 18.02 63.60 -29.97
CA SER A 798 17.16 62.45 -29.73
C SER A 798 16.87 62.34 -28.23
N ARG A 799 15.59 62.41 -27.84
CA ARG A 799 15.17 62.18 -26.46
C ARG A 799 15.14 60.68 -26.19
N GLY A 800 16.16 60.17 -25.47
CA GLY A 800 16.24 58.77 -25.07
C GLY A 800 15.29 58.43 -23.93
N SER A 801 14.73 57.21 -23.97
CA SER A 801 14.10 56.60 -22.79
C SER A 801 15.16 56.32 -21.72
N ALA A 802 14.75 56.33 -20.44
CA ALA A 802 15.63 56.03 -19.31
C ALA A 802 16.36 54.69 -19.51
N GLU A 803 17.66 54.73 -19.78
CA GLU A 803 18.49 53.54 -19.91
C GLU A 803 18.92 53.04 -18.53
N ALA A 804 18.85 51.73 -18.32
CA ALA A 804 19.51 51.10 -17.19
C ALA A 804 20.95 50.77 -17.59
N LYS A 805 21.93 51.57 -17.14
CA LYS A 805 23.37 51.31 -17.34
C LYS A 805 23.81 49.96 -16.74
N THR A 806 24.82 49.31 -17.30
CA THR A 806 25.49 48.17 -16.63
C THR A 806 26.08 48.67 -15.32
N ILE A 807 25.83 47.97 -14.21
CA ILE A 807 26.52 48.25 -12.96
C ILE A 807 27.82 47.44 -12.98
N THR A 808 28.95 48.14 -12.99
CA THR A 808 30.29 47.58 -13.11
C THR A 808 31.08 47.83 -11.84
N PHE A 809 31.75 46.80 -11.33
CA PHE A 809 32.71 46.92 -10.23
C PHE A 809 34.13 46.84 -10.79
N SER A 810 35.01 47.77 -10.43
CA SER A 810 36.40 47.72 -10.93
C SER A 810 37.23 46.66 -10.21
N SER A 811 38.25 46.14 -10.89
CA SER A 811 39.26 45.27 -10.29
C SER A 811 39.93 45.99 -9.12
N GLY A 812 39.79 45.44 -7.90
CA GLY A 812 40.34 46.03 -6.67
C GLY A 812 39.30 46.51 -5.65
N SER A 813 38.00 46.42 -5.95
CA SER A 813 36.95 46.56 -4.93
C SER A 813 37.01 45.36 -3.97
N ASN A 814 37.27 45.60 -2.68
CA ASN A 814 37.46 44.55 -1.67
C ASN A 814 36.33 44.49 -0.63
N VAL A 815 35.23 45.21 -0.87
CA VAL A 815 34.03 45.21 -0.02
C VAL A 815 33.09 44.04 -0.36
N PHE A 816 33.22 43.42 -1.54
CA PHE A 816 32.38 42.28 -1.95
C PHE A 816 33.23 41.05 -2.23
N THR A 817 32.87 39.90 -1.65
CA THR A 817 33.66 38.67 -1.74
C THR A 817 33.42 37.88 -3.03
N GLN A 818 32.28 38.08 -3.72
CA GLN A 818 31.92 37.34 -4.94
C GLN A 818 31.50 38.21 -6.13
N VAL A 819 31.33 39.52 -5.95
CA VAL A 819 30.79 40.40 -7.00
C VAL A 819 31.91 41.06 -7.78
N SER A 820 32.41 40.36 -8.81
CA SER A 820 33.34 40.93 -9.81
C SER A 820 32.77 40.76 -11.21
N GLY A 821 32.86 41.80 -12.05
CA GLY A 821 32.36 41.78 -13.43
C GLY A 821 31.18 42.73 -13.71
N GLU A 822 30.62 42.61 -14.92
CA GLU A 822 29.49 43.41 -15.41
C GLU A 822 28.16 42.76 -15.04
N ASN A 823 27.26 43.46 -14.32
CA ASN A 823 25.88 43.01 -14.16
C ASN A 823 24.96 43.60 -15.23
N GLN A 824 24.45 42.73 -16.10
CA GLN A 824 23.69 43.09 -17.29
C GLN A 824 22.26 43.53 -16.94
N ALA A 825 21.81 44.61 -17.56
CA ALA A 825 20.45 45.12 -17.37
C ALA A 825 19.40 44.06 -17.76
N GLY A 826 18.37 43.93 -16.91
CA GLY A 826 17.19 43.11 -17.16
C GLY A 826 16.01 43.92 -17.69
N VAL A 827 14.88 43.24 -17.85
CA VAL A 827 13.62 43.79 -18.33
C VAL A 827 12.53 43.41 -17.34
N VAL A 828 11.66 44.37 -17.02
CA VAL A 828 10.44 44.15 -16.24
C VAL A 828 9.24 44.54 -17.09
N VAL A 829 8.28 43.63 -17.21
CA VAL A 829 6.95 43.93 -17.75
C VAL A 829 5.99 44.01 -16.59
N SER A 830 5.32 45.14 -16.41
CA SER A 830 4.39 45.39 -15.29
C SER A 830 3.00 45.70 -15.81
N ALA A 831 1.98 45.18 -15.12
CA ALA A 831 0.60 45.50 -15.41
C ALA A 831 0.32 46.96 -15.04
N SER A 832 -0.49 47.62 -15.85
CA SER A 832 -0.99 48.97 -15.64
C SER A 832 -2.45 48.91 -15.19
N ARG A 833 -2.80 49.71 -14.18
CA ARG A 833 -4.12 49.69 -13.54
C ARG A 833 -4.64 51.11 -13.36
N ALA A 834 -5.92 51.32 -13.64
CA ALA A 834 -6.60 52.57 -13.36
C ALA A 834 -6.94 52.69 -11.87
N ALA A 835 -7.01 53.91 -11.35
CA ALA A 835 -7.36 54.13 -9.94
C ALA A 835 -8.72 53.50 -9.60
N GLY A 836 -8.77 52.65 -8.58
CA GLY A 836 -10.00 51.96 -8.10
C GLY A 836 -10.32 50.61 -8.74
N ASP A 837 -9.56 50.16 -9.75
CA ASP A 837 -9.72 48.83 -10.36
C ASP A 837 -9.16 47.72 -9.44
N THR A 838 -10.01 46.84 -8.90
CA THR A 838 -9.58 45.73 -8.04
C THR A 838 -9.53 44.38 -8.77
N SER A 839 -9.56 44.36 -10.11
CA SER A 839 -9.53 43.11 -10.88
C SER A 839 -8.17 42.42 -10.76
N GLU A 840 -8.16 41.10 -10.78
CA GLU A 840 -6.89 40.38 -10.96
C GLU A 840 -6.37 40.64 -12.37
N LYS A 841 -5.06 40.85 -12.48
CA LYS A 841 -4.37 40.99 -13.76
C LYS A 841 -3.33 39.89 -13.88
N GLU A 842 -3.13 39.43 -15.11
CA GLU A 842 -2.14 38.42 -15.47
C GLU A 842 -1.31 38.94 -16.65
N ILE A 843 0.00 38.75 -16.56
CA ILE A 843 0.93 38.86 -17.68
C ILE A 843 1.50 37.47 -17.92
N ALA A 844 1.27 36.92 -19.10
CA ALA A 844 1.69 35.60 -19.50
C ALA A 844 2.47 35.67 -20.81
N LEU A 845 3.80 35.56 -20.71
CA LEU A 845 4.68 35.35 -21.85
C LEU A 845 4.88 33.84 -22.01
N THR A 846 4.12 33.22 -22.91
CA THR A 846 4.03 31.76 -23.08
C THR A 846 4.67 31.30 -24.37
N LEU A 847 5.00 30.02 -24.47
CA LEU A 847 5.52 29.45 -25.71
C LEU A 847 4.44 29.38 -26.79
N GLY A 848 4.82 29.65 -28.04
CA GLY A 848 4.07 29.31 -29.25
C GLY A 848 4.34 27.87 -29.69
N LYS A 849 3.71 27.43 -30.80
CA LYS A 849 3.86 26.03 -31.27
C LYS A 849 5.33 25.68 -31.57
N THR A 850 6.06 26.59 -32.22
CA THR A 850 7.50 26.47 -32.54
C THR A 850 8.39 27.10 -31.46
N GLY A 851 7.84 27.31 -30.26
CA GLY A 851 8.53 27.93 -29.13
C GLY A 851 9.32 26.92 -28.32
N SER A 852 10.35 27.40 -27.61
CA SER A 852 11.17 26.56 -26.74
C SER A 852 11.58 27.33 -25.48
N ALA A 853 11.96 26.61 -24.42
CA ALA A 853 12.47 27.21 -23.19
C ALA A 853 13.79 27.97 -23.43
N ASP A 854 14.51 27.58 -24.50
CA ASP A 854 15.71 28.25 -24.94
C ASP A 854 15.51 29.68 -25.41
N ILE A 855 14.44 29.93 -26.17
CA ILE A 855 14.12 31.27 -26.65
C ILE A 855 13.88 32.22 -25.46
N LEU A 856 13.16 31.76 -24.42
CA LEU A 856 12.95 32.54 -23.20
C LEU A 856 14.26 32.78 -22.43
N ASN A 857 15.17 31.81 -22.40
CA ASN A 857 16.48 31.95 -21.76
C ASN A 857 17.37 32.97 -22.47
N LYS A 858 17.34 33.00 -23.81
CA LYS A 858 18.08 33.98 -24.64
C LYS A 858 17.66 35.42 -24.37
N ILE A 859 16.41 35.65 -23.96
CA ILE A 859 15.92 36.97 -23.51
C ILE A 859 15.89 37.11 -21.97
N GLY A 860 16.57 36.22 -21.24
CA GLY A 860 16.83 36.35 -19.80
C GLY A 860 15.72 35.88 -18.86
N PHE A 861 14.73 35.13 -19.35
CA PHE A 861 13.64 34.58 -18.55
C PHE A 861 13.84 33.09 -18.21
N ASN A 862 13.49 32.70 -16.98
CA ASN A 862 13.36 31.29 -16.60
C ASN A 862 12.00 30.75 -17.09
N THR A 863 11.98 29.56 -17.68
CA THR A 863 10.72 28.94 -18.14
C THR A 863 10.06 28.19 -17.00
N SER A 864 8.75 28.38 -16.81
CA SER A 864 7.96 27.70 -15.79
C SER A 864 6.72 27.07 -16.39
N LEU A 865 6.38 25.87 -15.91
CA LEU A 865 5.12 25.18 -16.17
C LEU A 865 4.13 25.56 -15.07
N TYR A 866 2.96 26.04 -15.47
CA TYR A 866 1.86 26.42 -14.58
C TYR A 866 0.67 25.52 -14.88
N LEU A 867 0.29 24.69 -13.92
CA LEU A 867 -0.90 23.83 -13.99
C LEU A 867 -1.93 24.33 -12.96
N GLY A 868 -2.83 25.22 -13.39
CA GLY A 868 -3.93 25.69 -12.55
C GLY A 868 -4.96 24.58 -12.28
N GLY A 869 -5.47 24.52 -11.05
CA GLY A 869 -6.45 23.50 -10.67
C GLY A 869 -5.82 22.13 -10.40
N ALA A 870 -6.65 21.11 -10.18
CA ALA A 870 -6.18 19.76 -9.89
C ALA A 870 -5.89 19.01 -11.19
N VAL A 871 -4.69 18.43 -11.30
CA VAL A 871 -4.30 17.54 -12.38
C VAL A 871 -5.08 16.23 -12.25
N GLN A 872 -5.83 15.85 -13.28
CA GLN A 872 -6.75 14.71 -13.24
C GLN A 872 -6.12 13.40 -13.73
N GLU A 873 -4.97 13.47 -14.41
CA GLU A 873 -4.22 12.31 -14.91
C GLU A 873 -2.72 12.51 -14.66
N ASP A 874 -1.93 11.44 -14.77
CA ASP A 874 -0.48 11.55 -14.60
C ASP A 874 0.16 12.18 -15.84
N LEU A 875 0.99 13.20 -15.64
CA LEU A 875 1.78 13.84 -16.68
C LEU A 875 3.25 13.42 -16.58
N VAL A 876 3.84 13.00 -17.69
CA VAL A 876 5.22 12.56 -17.78
C VAL A 876 6.08 13.71 -18.28
N VAL A 877 7.13 14.06 -17.53
CA VAL A 877 8.01 15.18 -17.84
C VAL A 877 9.41 14.67 -18.20
N PHE A 878 9.84 14.96 -19.42
CA PHE A 878 11.20 14.74 -19.88
C PHE A 878 11.97 16.06 -19.95
N ALA A 879 13.29 15.96 -19.92
CA ALA A 879 14.17 17.07 -20.27
C ALA A 879 15.00 16.65 -21.48
N THR A 880 14.92 17.37 -22.59
CA THR A 880 15.60 17.03 -23.85
C THR A 880 16.60 18.10 -24.25
N ALA A 881 17.64 17.67 -24.96
CA ALA A 881 18.59 18.55 -25.64
C ALA A 881 18.09 18.85 -27.08
N PRO A 882 18.74 19.76 -27.82
CA PRO A 882 18.40 20.07 -29.21
C PRO A 882 18.40 18.86 -30.13
N ALA A 883 17.50 18.87 -31.10
CA ALA A 883 17.31 17.78 -32.06
C ALA A 883 18.40 17.67 -33.14
N ASP A 884 19.24 18.69 -33.29
CA ASP A 884 20.32 18.75 -34.29
C ASP A 884 21.57 17.93 -33.92
N GLY A 885 21.56 17.28 -32.74
CA GLY A 885 22.67 16.47 -32.25
C GLY A 885 23.84 17.29 -31.68
N SER A 886 23.67 18.60 -31.49
CA SER A 886 24.66 19.47 -30.84
C SER A 886 24.70 19.37 -29.31
N SER A 887 24.02 18.37 -28.74
CA SER A 887 23.93 18.15 -27.29
C SER A 887 25.31 18.00 -26.65
N ASN A 888 25.62 18.84 -25.68
CA ASN A 888 26.84 18.77 -24.89
C ASN A 888 26.54 18.24 -23.49
N SER A 889 27.57 17.74 -22.78
CA SER A 889 27.45 17.37 -21.35
C SER A 889 27.01 18.54 -20.46
N ASP A 890 27.10 19.75 -20.99
CA ASP A 890 26.85 21.01 -20.30
C ASP A 890 25.40 21.50 -20.46
N ASP A 891 24.55 20.75 -21.19
CA ASP A 891 23.10 20.98 -21.26
C ASP A 891 22.42 20.51 -19.96
N VAL A 892 22.67 21.27 -18.90
CA VAL A 892 22.13 21.08 -17.56
C VAL A 892 21.22 22.23 -17.17
N GLY A 893 20.35 21.97 -16.22
CA GLY A 893 19.43 22.93 -15.64
C GLY A 893 19.13 22.62 -14.19
N GLN A 894 18.31 23.44 -13.58
CA GLN A 894 17.87 23.35 -12.20
C GLN A 894 16.36 23.45 -12.16
N LEU A 895 15.73 22.51 -11.46
CA LEU A 895 14.27 22.41 -11.34
C LEU A 895 13.84 22.68 -9.90
N PHE A 896 12.85 23.55 -9.72
CA PHE A 896 12.24 23.87 -8.42
C PHE A 896 10.78 24.23 -8.63
N GLY A 897 9.97 24.14 -7.59
CA GLY A 897 8.54 24.39 -7.75
C GLY A 897 7.74 24.27 -6.48
N GLU A 898 6.49 24.70 -6.59
CA GLU A 898 5.49 24.55 -5.55
C GLU A 898 4.25 23.84 -6.08
N TYR A 899 3.56 23.14 -5.18
CA TYR A 899 2.33 22.42 -5.48
C TYR A 899 1.50 22.20 -4.21
N LYS A 900 0.22 21.87 -4.39
CA LYS A 900 -0.64 21.32 -3.34
C LYS A 900 -0.96 19.87 -3.69
N SER A 901 -1.13 19.02 -2.70
CA SER A 901 -1.57 17.63 -2.90
C SER A 901 -2.99 17.46 -2.39
N THR A 902 -3.84 16.82 -3.19
CA THR A 902 -5.21 16.46 -2.83
C THR A 902 -5.45 14.98 -3.12
N ALA A 903 -6.35 14.35 -2.35
CA ALA A 903 -6.73 12.97 -2.62
C ALA A 903 -7.38 12.88 -4.00
N VAL A 904 -6.87 11.99 -4.84
CA VAL A 904 -7.45 11.70 -6.15
C VAL A 904 -8.72 10.89 -5.91
N ASP A 905 -9.85 11.37 -6.45
CA ASP A 905 -11.03 10.53 -6.56
C ASP A 905 -10.88 9.66 -7.83
N PRO A 906 -10.63 8.34 -7.69
CA PRO A 906 -10.53 7.43 -8.85
C PRO A 906 -11.86 7.32 -9.62
N LEU A 907 -12.97 7.76 -9.04
CA LEU A 907 -14.27 7.82 -9.70
C LEU A 907 -14.56 9.20 -10.33
N SER A 908 -13.59 10.11 -10.36
CA SER A 908 -13.75 11.41 -11.03
C SER A 908 -14.12 11.28 -12.52
N ILE A 909 -13.72 10.19 -13.17
CA ILE A 909 -14.16 9.82 -14.53
C ILE A 909 -15.69 9.69 -14.66
N ARG A 910 -16.44 9.43 -13.58
CA ARG A 910 -17.91 9.41 -13.59
C ARG A 910 -18.55 10.79 -13.84
N ASN A 911 -17.79 11.86 -13.71
CA ASN A 911 -18.28 13.22 -13.95
C ASN A 911 -18.20 13.62 -15.43
N ARG A 912 -17.60 12.78 -16.27
CA ARG A 912 -17.47 13.00 -17.72
C ARG A 912 -18.11 11.86 -18.51
N THR A 913 -18.40 12.12 -19.78
CA THR A 913 -18.84 11.09 -20.72
C THR A 913 -17.73 10.86 -21.74
N THR A 914 -17.20 9.65 -21.75
CA THR A 914 -16.04 9.26 -22.55
C THR A 914 -16.51 8.42 -23.73
N LYS A 915 -16.12 8.80 -24.94
CA LYS A 915 -16.46 8.10 -26.18
C LYS A 915 -15.27 7.30 -26.69
N PHE A 916 -15.47 6.02 -26.93
CA PHE A 916 -14.55 5.10 -27.61
C PHE A 916 -15.00 4.95 -29.05
N GLU A 917 -14.17 5.36 -30.01
CA GLU A 917 -14.47 5.32 -31.44
C GLU A 917 -13.42 4.48 -32.17
N PHE A 918 -13.87 3.43 -32.87
CA PHE A 918 -13.01 2.56 -33.65
C PHE A 918 -12.79 3.15 -35.05
N LEU A 919 -11.55 3.58 -35.31
CA LEU A 919 -11.14 4.15 -36.59
C LEU A 919 -10.87 3.04 -37.63
N THR A 920 -10.41 1.88 -37.15
CA THR A 920 -10.24 0.62 -37.88
C THR A 920 -10.51 -0.55 -36.92
N GLU A 921 -10.43 -1.78 -37.40
CA GLU A 921 -10.51 -2.99 -36.55
C GLU A 921 -9.36 -3.09 -35.54
N SER A 922 -8.26 -2.38 -35.76
CA SER A 922 -7.04 -2.44 -34.94
C SER A 922 -6.64 -1.08 -34.35
N GLN A 923 -7.49 -0.05 -34.44
CA GLN A 923 -7.18 1.28 -33.94
C GLN A 923 -8.44 1.99 -33.44
N TYR A 924 -8.34 2.60 -32.26
CA TYR A 924 -9.42 3.35 -31.64
C TYR A 924 -8.90 4.65 -31.04
N ARG A 925 -9.81 5.59 -30.82
CA ARG A 925 -9.56 6.82 -30.08
C ARG A 925 -10.56 7.01 -28.95
N ILE A 926 -10.10 7.68 -27.90
CA ILE A 926 -10.88 8.03 -26.72
C ILE A 926 -11.09 9.54 -26.73
N ILE A 927 -12.33 9.98 -26.61
CA ILE A 927 -12.72 11.38 -26.69
C ILE A 927 -13.53 11.77 -25.46
N ASP A 928 -13.17 12.90 -24.84
CA ASP A 928 -14.05 13.57 -23.90
C ASP A 928 -15.16 14.29 -24.67
N THR A 929 -16.42 13.94 -24.42
CA THR A 929 -17.54 14.51 -25.18
C THR A 929 -17.92 15.92 -24.75
N GLN A 930 -17.51 16.37 -23.57
CA GLN A 930 -17.80 17.71 -23.06
C GLN A 930 -16.88 18.75 -23.70
N SER A 931 -15.58 18.48 -23.76
CA SER A 931 -14.58 19.37 -24.36
C SER A 931 -14.31 19.09 -25.85
N GLY A 932 -14.67 17.90 -26.34
CA GLY A 932 -14.28 17.42 -27.67
C GLY A 932 -12.80 17.03 -27.77
N THR A 933 -12.08 16.96 -26.65
CA THR A 933 -10.65 16.64 -26.60
C THR A 933 -10.44 15.16 -26.91
N VAL A 934 -9.55 14.87 -27.86
CA VAL A 934 -9.02 13.51 -28.07
C VAL A 934 -8.02 13.20 -26.96
N LEU A 935 -8.42 12.36 -26.02
CA LEU A 935 -7.66 11.97 -24.83
C LEU A 935 -6.58 10.94 -25.18
N ALA A 936 -6.91 9.96 -26.02
CA ALA A 936 -6.01 8.89 -26.43
C ALA A 936 -6.30 8.43 -27.86
N GLU A 937 -5.28 7.90 -28.53
CA GLU A 937 -5.41 7.14 -29.79
C GLU A 937 -4.44 5.97 -29.69
N ARG A 938 -4.97 4.75 -29.81
CA ARG A 938 -4.26 3.52 -29.49
C ARG A 938 -4.54 2.42 -30.51
N SER A 939 -3.58 1.53 -30.68
CA SER A 939 -3.80 0.24 -31.35
C SER A 939 -4.69 -0.66 -30.47
N TYR A 940 -5.65 -1.33 -31.08
CA TYR A 940 -6.41 -2.41 -30.49
C TYR A 940 -5.75 -3.74 -30.85
N ASP A 941 -5.44 -4.54 -29.83
CA ASP A 941 -4.73 -5.82 -29.96
C ASP A 941 -5.66 -7.02 -30.23
N GLY A 942 -6.98 -6.80 -30.26
CA GLY A 942 -7.97 -7.85 -30.40
C GLY A 942 -8.29 -8.59 -29.09
N GLY A 943 -7.68 -8.20 -27.96
CA GLY A 943 -7.81 -8.88 -26.67
C GLY A 943 -9.13 -8.66 -25.94
N GLY A 944 -10.12 -8.02 -26.57
CA GLY A 944 -11.43 -7.74 -25.95
C GLY A 944 -11.40 -6.67 -24.87
N GLU A 945 -10.24 -6.18 -24.42
CA GLU A 945 -10.15 -5.24 -23.29
C GLU A 945 -9.52 -3.90 -23.69
N ILE A 946 -10.13 -2.80 -23.23
CA ILE A 946 -9.60 -1.45 -23.33
C ILE A 946 -9.55 -0.83 -21.94
N GLN A 947 -8.36 -0.37 -21.52
CA GLN A 947 -8.17 0.28 -20.23
C GLN A 947 -7.91 1.77 -20.42
N TYR A 948 -8.62 2.60 -19.65
CA TYR A 948 -8.42 4.03 -19.58
C TYR A 948 -8.65 4.51 -18.14
N GLU A 949 -7.70 5.26 -17.58
CA GLU A 949 -7.71 5.64 -16.15
C GLU A 949 -8.04 4.44 -15.22
N ALA A 950 -9.14 4.50 -14.46
CA ALA A 950 -9.60 3.48 -13.51
C ALA A 950 -10.68 2.54 -14.09
N ILE A 951 -11.03 2.68 -15.37
CA ILE A 951 -12.06 1.85 -16.02
C ILE A 951 -11.44 0.86 -17.02
N LYS A 952 -12.02 -0.34 -17.03
CA LYS A 952 -11.77 -1.38 -18.02
C LYS A 952 -13.05 -1.64 -18.79
N LEU A 953 -13.00 -1.42 -20.11
CA LEU A 953 -14.04 -1.71 -21.08
C LEU A 953 -13.76 -3.09 -21.71
N THR A 954 -14.62 -4.07 -21.46
CA THR A 954 -14.55 -5.40 -22.06
C THR A 954 -15.59 -5.54 -23.16
N LEU A 955 -15.19 -6.02 -24.33
CA LEU A 955 -16.03 -6.27 -25.49
C LEU A 955 -16.28 -7.77 -25.61
N ASP A 956 -17.54 -8.18 -25.80
CA ASP A 956 -17.91 -9.59 -25.99
C ASP A 956 -17.57 -10.15 -27.38
N GLN A 957 -17.38 -9.26 -28.36
CA GLN A 957 -17.04 -9.57 -29.74
C GLN A 957 -16.08 -8.49 -30.31
N PRO A 958 -15.30 -8.80 -31.36
CA PRO A 958 -14.45 -7.82 -32.02
C PRO A 958 -15.25 -6.65 -32.64
N PRO A 959 -14.82 -5.39 -32.46
CA PRO A 959 -15.45 -4.22 -33.05
C PRO A 959 -15.09 -4.05 -34.53
N VAL A 960 -15.92 -3.33 -35.28
CA VAL A 960 -15.65 -2.95 -36.67
C VAL A 960 -15.42 -1.44 -36.79
N LYS A 961 -14.80 -1.03 -37.91
CA LYS A 961 -14.59 0.39 -38.22
C LYS A 961 -15.91 1.18 -38.16
N GLY A 962 -15.92 2.25 -37.37
CA GLY A 962 -17.07 3.14 -37.20
C GLY A 962 -17.91 2.84 -35.95
N ASP A 963 -17.64 1.75 -35.23
CA ASP A 963 -18.31 1.48 -33.96
C ASP A 963 -17.92 2.51 -32.89
N ILE A 964 -18.92 2.96 -32.14
CA ILE A 964 -18.83 3.97 -31.11
C ILE A 964 -19.52 3.48 -29.84
N PHE A 965 -18.80 3.57 -28.72
CA PHE A 965 -19.31 3.28 -27.39
C PHE A 965 -19.13 4.51 -26.50
N SER A 966 -20.20 4.95 -25.84
CA SER A 966 -20.15 6.04 -24.87
C SER A 966 -20.29 5.49 -23.46
N VAL A 967 -19.32 5.81 -22.61
CA VAL A 967 -19.29 5.45 -21.18
C VAL A 967 -19.55 6.71 -20.37
N ASP A 968 -20.55 6.68 -19.51
CA ASP A 968 -20.87 7.76 -18.56
C ASP A 968 -20.91 7.22 -17.12
N GLY A 969 -20.99 8.12 -16.13
CA GLY A 969 -21.05 7.74 -14.71
C GLY A 969 -22.39 7.15 -14.24
N ASN A 970 -23.32 6.84 -15.15
CA ASN A 970 -24.67 6.36 -14.89
C ASN A 970 -25.49 7.20 -13.88
N GLN A 971 -25.19 8.49 -13.72
CA GLN A 971 -25.77 9.29 -12.62
C GLN A 971 -27.31 9.40 -12.66
N ALA A 972 -27.92 9.21 -13.84
CA ALA A 972 -29.37 9.19 -14.02
C ALA A 972 -29.97 7.77 -14.06
N GLY A 973 -29.16 6.72 -14.16
CA GLY A 973 -29.59 5.33 -14.37
C GLY A 973 -29.82 4.55 -13.08
N VAL A 974 -30.49 5.16 -12.10
CA VAL A 974 -30.85 4.50 -10.84
C VAL A 974 -31.83 3.32 -11.03
N GLY A 975 -32.40 3.18 -12.24
CA GLY A 975 -33.26 2.07 -12.65
C GLY A 975 -32.55 0.94 -13.43
N SER A 976 -31.22 1.03 -13.63
CA SER A 976 -30.41 -0.08 -14.16
C SER A 976 -30.43 -1.28 -13.19
N ASN A 977 -30.44 -2.49 -13.72
CA ASN A 977 -30.58 -3.74 -12.95
C ASN A 977 -29.40 -4.71 -13.12
N GLU A 978 -28.41 -4.37 -13.93
CA GLU A 978 -27.40 -5.31 -14.38
C GLU A 978 -26.48 -5.75 -13.23
N ASN A 979 -26.23 -4.89 -12.23
CA ASN A 979 -25.46 -5.30 -11.04
C ASN A 979 -26.27 -6.21 -10.11
N ALA A 980 -27.59 -5.99 -9.98
CA ALA A 980 -28.45 -6.91 -9.23
C ALA A 980 -28.54 -8.29 -9.90
N ILE A 981 -28.58 -8.34 -11.24
CA ILE A 981 -28.51 -9.59 -12.01
C ILE A 981 -27.15 -10.26 -11.78
N ARG A 982 -26.05 -9.50 -11.81
CA ARG A 982 -24.69 -10.03 -11.57
C ARG A 982 -24.56 -10.69 -10.20
N ILE A 983 -25.16 -10.11 -9.17
CA ILE A 983 -25.18 -10.70 -7.82
C ILE A 983 -26.06 -11.95 -7.80
N ALA A 984 -27.22 -11.93 -8.46
CA ALA A 984 -28.08 -13.09 -8.59
C ALA A 984 -27.42 -14.26 -9.34
N ASP A 985 -26.61 -13.98 -10.36
CA ASP A 985 -25.89 -14.98 -11.16
C ASP A 985 -24.76 -15.66 -10.38
N LEU A 986 -24.34 -15.11 -9.22
CA LEU A 986 -23.39 -15.78 -8.32
C LEU A 986 -23.96 -17.08 -7.74
N GLU A 987 -25.28 -17.25 -7.73
CA GLU A 987 -25.96 -18.47 -7.30
C GLU A 987 -25.46 -19.71 -8.07
N SER A 988 -25.28 -19.56 -9.39
CA SER A 988 -24.85 -20.64 -10.30
C SER A 988 -23.40 -20.52 -10.75
N LYS A 989 -22.65 -19.53 -10.23
CA LYS A 989 -21.26 -19.30 -10.62
C LYS A 989 -20.35 -20.29 -9.88
N ASP A 990 -19.42 -20.87 -10.62
CA ASP A 990 -18.35 -21.67 -10.03
C ASP A 990 -17.36 -20.72 -9.33
N VAL A 991 -17.34 -20.77 -8.00
CA VAL A 991 -16.52 -19.91 -7.13
C VAL A 991 -15.41 -20.71 -6.47
N PHE A 992 -15.63 -22.01 -6.24
CA PHE A 992 -14.65 -22.90 -5.63
C PHE A 992 -13.95 -23.74 -6.71
N GLY A 993 -12.80 -24.31 -6.36
CA GLY A 993 -12.10 -25.24 -7.26
C GLY A 993 -12.93 -26.50 -7.53
N ASN A 994 -12.71 -27.13 -8.70
CA ASN A 994 -13.47 -28.29 -9.22
C ASN A 994 -14.89 -27.98 -9.72
N ASP A 995 -15.10 -26.80 -10.31
CA ASP A 995 -16.37 -26.40 -10.94
C ASP A 995 -17.56 -26.46 -9.95
N GLN A 996 -17.35 -25.93 -8.73
CA GLN A 996 -18.35 -25.94 -7.67
C GLN A 996 -18.88 -24.54 -7.34
N ASN A 997 -20.21 -24.42 -7.23
CA ASN A 997 -20.89 -23.24 -6.67
C ASN A 997 -21.07 -23.34 -5.14
N PHE A 998 -21.68 -22.33 -4.51
CA PHE A 998 -21.91 -22.28 -3.06
C PHE A 998 -22.74 -23.44 -2.52
N PHE A 999 -23.74 -23.91 -3.28
CA PHE A 999 -24.60 -25.03 -2.87
C PHE A 999 -23.85 -26.35 -2.93
N GLU A 1000 -23.08 -26.57 -4.00
CA GLU A 1000 -22.31 -27.79 -4.20
C GLU A 1000 -21.19 -27.93 -3.18
N ALA A 1001 -20.52 -26.84 -2.83
CA ALA A 1001 -19.51 -26.82 -1.75
C ALA A 1001 -20.14 -27.20 -0.40
N TYR A 1002 -21.33 -26.65 -0.08
CA TYR A 1002 -22.05 -27.01 1.14
C TYR A 1002 -22.49 -28.49 1.16
N LEU A 1003 -23.01 -29.00 0.04
CA LEU A 1003 -23.42 -30.40 -0.11
C LEU A 1003 -22.23 -31.37 -0.07
N ALA A 1004 -21.03 -30.94 -0.48
CA ALA A 1004 -19.82 -31.75 -0.40
C ALA A 1004 -19.47 -32.10 1.07
N ILE A 1005 -19.69 -31.18 2.00
CA ILE A 1005 -19.51 -31.42 3.45
C ILE A 1005 -20.46 -32.54 3.91
N LEU A 1006 -21.75 -32.42 3.59
CA LEU A 1006 -22.77 -33.43 3.93
C LEU A 1006 -22.48 -34.79 3.30
N THR A 1007 -22.02 -34.80 2.06
CA THR A 1007 -21.65 -36.04 1.34
C THR A 1007 -20.46 -36.72 1.99
N SER A 1008 -19.43 -35.96 2.39
CA SER A 1008 -18.28 -36.47 3.13
C SER A 1008 -18.69 -37.05 4.49
N ALA A 1009 -19.53 -36.31 5.23
CA ALA A 1009 -20.11 -36.74 6.50
C ALA A 1009 -20.86 -38.07 6.37
N GLY A 1010 -21.80 -38.15 5.42
CA GLY A 1010 -22.60 -39.34 5.18
C GLY A 1010 -21.75 -40.54 4.80
N ASN A 1011 -20.73 -40.34 3.96
CA ASN A 1011 -19.79 -41.40 3.59
C ASN A 1011 -18.96 -41.89 4.78
N LEU A 1012 -18.49 -41.00 5.66
CA LEU A 1012 -17.72 -41.39 6.85
C LEU A 1012 -18.61 -42.13 7.86
N SER A 1013 -19.81 -41.62 8.15
CA SER A 1013 -20.76 -42.25 9.07
C SER A 1013 -21.15 -43.65 8.59
N ASN A 1014 -21.50 -43.80 7.30
CA ASN A 1014 -21.81 -45.10 6.72
C ASN A 1014 -20.63 -46.08 6.80
N LYS A 1015 -19.40 -45.62 6.50
CA LYS A 1015 -18.19 -46.45 6.63
C LYS A 1015 -17.96 -46.90 8.06
N ALA A 1016 -18.09 -46.00 9.03
CA ALA A 1016 -17.91 -46.31 10.45
C ALA A 1016 -18.99 -47.27 10.96
N THR A 1017 -20.25 -47.10 10.52
CA THR A 1017 -21.37 -48.00 10.85
C THR A 1017 -21.12 -49.42 10.33
N VAL A 1018 -20.76 -49.56 9.05
CA VAL A 1018 -20.43 -50.87 8.47
C VAL A 1018 -19.21 -51.50 9.16
N ALA A 1019 -18.21 -50.70 9.52
CA ALA A 1019 -17.05 -51.18 10.28
C ALA A 1019 -17.45 -51.64 11.70
N GLN A 1020 -18.33 -50.91 12.38
CA GLN A 1020 -18.84 -51.26 13.71
C GLN A 1020 -19.53 -52.63 13.67
N GLU A 1021 -20.47 -52.83 12.74
CA GLU A 1021 -21.19 -54.11 12.58
C GLU A 1021 -20.22 -55.28 12.32
N ALA A 1022 -19.22 -55.08 11.46
CA ALA A 1022 -18.22 -56.11 11.16
C ALA A 1022 -17.32 -56.43 12.37
N LEU A 1023 -16.85 -55.39 13.07
CA LEU A 1023 -15.97 -55.53 14.23
C LEU A 1023 -16.71 -56.10 15.45
N GLU A 1024 -18.01 -55.87 15.57
CA GLU A 1024 -18.84 -56.48 16.60
C GLU A 1024 -18.88 -58.00 16.46
N VAL A 1025 -18.97 -58.52 15.23
CA VAL A 1025 -18.88 -59.96 14.97
C VAL A 1025 -17.51 -60.52 15.39
N VAL A 1026 -16.42 -59.82 15.06
CA VAL A 1026 -15.05 -60.23 15.43
C VAL A 1026 -14.87 -60.22 16.94
N TYR A 1027 -15.35 -59.18 17.62
CA TYR A 1027 -15.32 -59.08 19.07
C TYR A 1027 -16.12 -60.21 19.73
N ASN A 1028 -17.36 -60.46 19.28
CA ASN A 1028 -18.20 -61.53 19.80
C ASN A 1028 -17.55 -62.92 19.62
N GLN A 1029 -16.89 -63.16 18.48
CA GLN A 1029 -16.13 -64.39 18.27
C GLN A 1029 -14.94 -64.51 19.23
N ALA A 1030 -14.22 -63.42 19.49
CA ALA A 1030 -13.10 -63.40 20.44
C ALA A 1030 -13.59 -63.66 21.88
N VAL A 1031 -14.73 -63.06 22.28
CA VAL A 1031 -15.37 -63.30 23.57
C VAL A 1031 -15.81 -64.76 23.71
N GLN A 1032 -16.47 -65.34 22.70
CA GLN A 1032 -16.85 -66.76 22.71
C GLN A 1032 -15.64 -67.69 22.84
N THR A 1033 -14.54 -67.38 22.14
CA THR A 1033 -13.31 -68.16 22.20
C THR A 1033 -12.68 -68.09 23.59
N LYS A 1034 -12.71 -66.91 24.22
CA LYS A 1034 -12.31 -66.73 25.62
C LYS A 1034 -13.20 -67.52 26.57
N ASP A 1035 -14.52 -67.44 26.42
CA ASP A 1035 -15.47 -68.10 27.32
C ASP A 1035 -15.40 -69.63 27.24
N GLN A 1036 -15.08 -70.20 26.08
CA GLN A 1036 -14.83 -71.64 25.94
C GLN A 1036 -13.65 -72.13 26.81
N LEU A 1037 -12.63 -71.28 26.98
CA LEU A 1037 -11.47 -71.60 27.80
C LEU A 1037 -11.70 -71.24 29.28
N ALA A 1038 -12.06 -69.99 29.52
CA ALA A 1038 -12.05 -69.32 30.82
C ALA A 1038 -13.43 -69.31 31.52
N GLY A 1039 -14.50 -69.59 30.80
CA GLY A 1039 -15.87 -69.58 31.30
C GLY A 1039 -16.16 -70.71 32.28
N VAL A 1040 -17.11 -70.47 33.18
CA VAL A 1040 -17.55 -71.44 34.19
C VAL A 1040 -18.81 -72.14 33.70
N ASN A 1041 -18.71 -73.44 33.40
CA ASN A 1041 -19.89 -74.27 33.12
C ASN A 1041 -20.44 -74.84 34.43
N LEU A 1042 -21.62 -74.36 34.85
CA LEU A 1042 -22.24 -74.76 36.11
C LEU A 1042 -22.53 -76.26 36.20
N ASP A 1043 -22.85 -76.91 35.09
CA ASP A 1043 -23.14 -78.34 35.06
C ASP A 1043 -21.86 -79.17 35.26
N GLU A 1044 -20.75 -78.78 34.63
CA GLU A 1044 -19.44 -79.41 34.85
C GLU A 1044 -18.93 -79.18 36.27
N GLU A 1045 -19.06 -77.96 36.80
CA GLU A 1045 -18.65 -77.63 38.17
C GLU A 1045 -19.50 -78.39 39.21
N ALA A 1046 -20.82 -78.55 38.97
CA ALA A 1046 -21.70 -79.32 39.83
C ALA A 1046 -21.33 -80.82 39.81
N ALA A 1047 -21.05 -81.38 38.62
CA ALA A 1047 -20.59 -82.76 38.50
C ALA A 1047 -19.24 -82.99 39.20
N ASN A 1048 -18.30 -82.06 39.05
CA ASN A 1048 -17.01 -82.09 39.74
C ASN A 1048 -17.17 -81.97 41.26
N LEU A 1049 -18.08 -81.12 41.74
CA LEU A 1049 -18.39 -80.99 43.16
C LEU A 1049 -18.91 -82.31 43.75
N ILE A 1050 -19.84 -82.98 43.06
CA ILE A 1050 -20.33 -84.31 43.47
C ILE A 1050 -19.19 -85.33 43.49
N ARG A 1051 -18.33 -85.32 42.47
CA ARG A 1051 -17.14 -86.20 42.40
C ARG A 1051 -16.20 -85.98 43.59
N PHE A 1052 -15.92 -84.72 43.94
CA PHE A 1052 -15.09 -84.39 45.11
C PHE A 1052 -15.75 -84.76 46.44
N GLN A 1053 -17.07 -84.60 46.57
CA GLN A 1053 -17.82 -85.05 47.75
C GLN A 1053 -17.76 -86.57 47.92
N GLN A 1054 -17.93 -87.34 46.84
CA GLN A 1054 -17.81 -88.80 46.85
C GLN A 1054 -16.38 -89.25 47.18
N ALA A 1055 -15.36 -88.61 46.59
CA ALA A 1055 -13.96 -88.89 46.87
C ALA A 1055 -13.62 -88.63 48.34
N TYR A 1056 -14.09 -87.52 48.91
CA TYR A 1056 -13.90 -87.21 50.33
C TYR A 1056 -14.57 -88.23 51.25
N GLN A 1057 -15.81 -88.64 50.96
CA GLN A 1057 -16.50 -89.69 51.70
C GLN A 1057 -15.76 -91.03 51.63
N ALA A 1058 -15.20 -91.38 50.46
CA ALA A 1058 -14.40 -92.59 50.29
C ALA A 1058 -13.09 -92.53 51.10
N SER A 1059 -12.35 -91.42 51.06
CA SER A 1059 -11.14 -91.21 51.87
C SER A 1059 -11.43 -91.24 53.37
N ALA A 1060 -12.55 -90.65 53.82
CA ALA A 1060 -12.98 -90.70 55.21
C ALA A 1060 -13.29 -92.15 55.66
N ARG A 1061 -13.91 -92.96 54.81
CA ARG A 1061 -14.11 -94.40 55.07
C ARG A 1061 -12.79 -95.16 55.15
N VAL A 1062 -11.83 -94.88 54.26
CA VAL A 1062 -10.49 -95.51 54.32
C VAL A 1062 -9.77 -95.13 55.62
N MET A 1063 -9.84 -93.87 56.09
CA MET A 1063 -9.30 -93.48 57.39
C MET A 1063 -10.01 -94.17 58.56
N GLN A 1064 -11.33 -94.32 58.50
CA GLN A 1064 -12.08 -95.09 59.52
C GLN A 1064 -11.63 -96.55 59.55
N THR A 1065 -11.50 -97.21 58.39
CA THR A 1065 -11.00 -98.58 58.30
C THR A 1065 -9.55 -98.69 58.75
N ALA A 1066 -8.70 -97.71 58.42
CA ALA A 1066 -7.31 -97.66 58.88
C ALA A 1066 -7.22 -97.48 60.40
N ASN A 1067 -8.02 -96.60 61.01
CA ASN A 1067 -8.13 -96.46 62.46
C ASN A 1067 -8.63 -97.76 63.11
N GLN A 1068 -9.63 -98.43 62.53
CA GLN A 1068 -10.11 -99.73 63.00
C GLN A 1068 -9.02 -100.80 62.92
N LEU A 1069 -8.25 -100.85 61.83
CA LEU A 1069 -7.12 -101.77 61.69
C LEU A 1069 -5.97 -101.43 62.66
N PHE A 1070 -5.71 -100.14 62.92
CA PHE A 1070 -4.70 -99.68 63.88
C PHE A 1070 -5.11 -100.01 65.33
N GLU A 1071 -6.37 -99.79 65.69
CA GLU A 1071 -6.94 -100.22 66.98
C GLU A 1071 -6.93 -101.75 67.13
N SER A 1072 -7.20 -102.49 66.06
CA SER A 1072 -7.08 -103.95 66.05
C SER A 1072 -5.64 -104.43 66.22
N LEU A 1073 -4.65 -103.77 65.60
CA LEU A 1073 -3.23 -104.08 65.75
C LEU A 1073 -2.67 -103.70 67.13
N LEU A 1074 -3.16 -102.63 67.74
CA LEU A 1074 -2.84 -102.25 69.14
C LEU A 1074 -3.47 -103.19 70.18
N ARG A 1075 -4.46 -104.00 69.78
CA ARG A 1075 -5.14 -104.98 70.64
C ARG A 1075 -4.48 -106.37 70.66
N VAL A 1076 -3.41 -106.55 69.89
CA VAL A 1076 -2.52 -107.74 69.87
C VAL A 1076 -1.21 -107.35 70.53
#